data_AF-A0A662FNU9-F1
#
_entry.id   AF-A0A662FNU9-F1
#
_cell.length_a   1.000
_cell.length_b   1.000
_cell.length_c   1.000
_cell.angle_alpha   90.00
_cell.angle_beta   90.00
_cell.angle_gamma   90.00
#
_symmetry.space_group_name_H-M   'P 1'
#
loop_
_entity.id
_entity.type
_entity.pdbx_description
1 polymer ?
#
loop_
_entity_poly.entity_id
_entity_poly.type
_entity_poly.pdbx_seq_one_letter_code
_entity_poly.pdbx_strand_id
1 'polypeptide(L)'
;VEIIIYSPAGKVYGVLINSTKDNPEGTGYILKPGEMYVVSFTPFTVLKDYYLLTKNRINIALSYSTSNPIILTYDKLATRKFNKIEGFINRHLFYKAYGTTYTAWMFTKNAYLAMMGLIFEVIQTLIFFFTLSLVFMFFLERMTFSYSGPRRIITLIFLNALMLLILVFIHPSFKLATNSIMVLLSFSVVVILSPIVVIIFLRAYSSAKEIRYRVYSIHEIEISRVSLVSTSFSIGLQNLRKRPLRTMLTLISIALVIVALVGLTSITLSPVMFRYNVEVKPAYNGVLLRSLEWAPLPYELYIRLLAEYGDNYTIAPRTWVIPPVAPKEYPQIVITPKIETPLAVMLAISPEEFNVTNLDKILIRGRGFTKGDFYTCLISKSAIESLSDELGRKMDIGSSFHLWGVNITIVGIFDGKLLDKIIDIDGVQITPVELWLGSTSHVIGDNVLIIPFDLAWKLWGSYGNGIASIAIKTNTPEQSEFLGKELAYSIVTTSIYNAKGDKVSIIGVRPWYEASNIQNLIVPLIIAALTITDLMLGAVYERVREISIYSALGLAPLHVAGMFLAEAIALAVLGAFPGYVAGVGMVSLMLHLNVYPPNFYPNLSSIFVIWATSIAILFAILSSLYPSYKASKFSVPSLIRRWKPIRPTGSEWIIPLPFQFEDHEALGVLTFIKEYLESLGGEGTIFKISEIKLDKIERKIDNEVIKVYRIVSPKMRLAPFEYGILQDFVLEAVSRKGRTSFTIYTYRVSGLRDTWIKSNEIFLKNLRKQFLIWRFMKVQQRREYEDKGFNLFINLEGGEK
;
A
#
# COMPACT_ATOMS: atom_id res chain seq x y z
N VAL A 1 5.89 -38.56 -4.64
CA VAL A 1 6.36 -37.52 -5.57
C VAL A 1 5.16 -36.68 -5.98
N GLU A 2 5.25 -35.37 -5.77
CA GLU A 2 4.30 -34.39 -6.28
C GLU A 2 5.05 -33.52 -7.30
N ILE A 3 4.41 -33.18 -8.41
CA ILE A 3 5.03 -32.34 -9.44
C ILE A 3 4.22 -31.06 -9.53
N ILE A 4 4.89 -29.93 -9.31
CA ILE A 4 4.31 -28.60 -9.45
C ILE A 4 4.99 -27.92 -10.63
N ILE A 5 4.18 -27.48 -11.60
CA ILE A 5 4.65 -26.80 -12.79
C ILE A 5 4.58 -25.29 -12.51
N TYR A 6 5.71 -24.61 -12.53
CA TYR A 6 5.79 -23.17 -12.36
C TYR A 6 5.99 -22.46 -13.70
N SER A 7 5.44 -21.25 -13.83
CA SER A 7 5.83 -20.33 -14.89
C SER A 7 7.23 -19.75 -14.62
N PRO A 8 7.90 -19.16 -15.62
CA PRO A 8 9.16 -18.43 -15.42
C PRO A 8 9.06 -17.31 -14.36
N ALA A 9 7.85 -16.78 -14.14
CA ALA A 9 7.55 -15.77 -13.12
C ALA A 9 7.19 -16.38 -11.73
N GLY A 10 7.41 -17.68 -11.51
CA GLY A 10 7.17 -18.36 -10.24
C GLY A 10 5.70 -18.63 -9.90
N LYS A 11 4.76 -18.46 -10.85
CA LYS A 11 3.33 -18.75 -10.63
C LYS A 11 3.01 -20.21 -10.93
N VAL A 12 2.20 -20.86 -10.10
CA VAL A 12 1.75 -22.23 -10.34
C VAL A 12 0.89 -22.29 -11.61
N TYR A 13 1.32 -23.10 -12.58
CA TYR A 13 0.67 -23.28 -13.87
C TYR A 13 -0.14 -24.58 -13.92
N GLY A 14 0.30 -25.62 -13.21
CA GLY A 14 -0.39 -26.89 -13.10
C GLY A 14 0.24 -27.76 -12.01
N VAL A 15 -0.47 -28.81 -11.61
CA VAL A 15 -0.05 -29.74 -10.57
C VAL A 15 -0.35 -31.17 -11.00
N LEU A 16 0.51 -32.11 -10.59
CA LEU A 16 0.28 -33.55 -10.66
C LEU A 16 0.49 -34.10 -9.25
N ILE A 17 -0.62 -34.42 -8.61
CA ILE A 17 -0.71 -34.79 -7.19
C ILE A 17 -1.54 -36.06 -6.98
N ASN A 18 -2.01 -36.69 -8.06
CA ASN A 18 -2.86 -37.89 -8.01
C ASN A 18 -4.12 -37.63 -7.15
N SER A 19 -4.89 -36.61 -7.54
CA SER A 19 -6.10 -36.22 -6.81
C SER A 19 -7.29 -37.09 -7.19
N THR A 20 -8.16 -37.31 -6.22
CA THR A 20 -9.44 -37.99 -6.40
C THR A 20 -10.56 -37.11 -5.87
N LYS A 21 -11.83 -37.49 -6.12
CA LYS A 21 -12.96 -36.76 -5.54
C LYS A 21 -12.96 -36.83 -4.01
N ASP A 22 -12.47 -37.94 -3.45
CA ASP A 22 -12.40 -38.16 -2.00
C ASP A 22 -11.16 -37.53 -1.37
N ASN A 23 -10.06 -37.42 -2.12
CA ASN A 23 -8.86 -36.70 -1.71
C ASN A 23 -8.40 -35.67 -2.77
N PRO A 24 -9.01 -34.47 -2.80
CA PRO A 24 -8.71 -33.44 -3.79
C PRO A 24 -7.32 -32.80 -3.65
N GLU A 25 -6.69 -32.91 -2.47
CA GLU A 25 -5.32 -32.42 -2.23
C GLU A 25 -4.25 -33.40 -2.74
N GLY A 26 -4.66 -34.58 -3.17
CA GLY A 26 -3.77 -35.57 -3.74
C GLY A 26 -3.09 -36.46 -2.70
N THR A 27 -2.57 -37.58 -3.18
CA THR A 27 -1.76 -38.53 -2.40
C THR A 27 -0.31 -38.57 -2.86
N GLY A 28 0.01 -37.83 -3.95
CA GLY A 28 1.24 -37.96 -4.69
C GLY A 28 1.37 -39.32 -5.39
N TYR A 29 2.44 -39.46 -6.16
CA TYR A 29 2.82 -40.72 -6.81
C TYR A 29 3.88 -41.43 -5.98
N ILE A 30 3.61 -42.65 -5.55
CA ILE A 30 4.57 -43.51 -4.83
C ILE A 30 5.12 -44.51 -5.84
N LEU A 31 6.44 -44.50 -6.04
CA LEU A 31 7.14 -45.38 -6.99
C LEU A 31 8.18 -46.22 -6.26
N LYS A 32 8.30 -47.50 -6.63
CA LYS A 32 9.39 -48.36 -6.15
C LYS A 32 10.67 -48.12 -6.96
N PRO A 33 11.87 -48.42 -6.41
CA PRO A 33 13.11 -48.34 -7.17
C PRO A 33 13.03 -49.17 -8.47
N GLY A 34 13.28 -48.53 -9.63
CA GLY A 34 13.21 -49.16 -10.95
C GLY A 34 11.82 -49.12 -11.62
N GLU A 35 10.78 -48.62 -10.95
CA GLU A 35 9.44 -48.51 -11.50
C GLU A 35 9.29 -47.22 -12.34
N MET A 36 8.72 -47.34 -13.55
CA MET A 36 8.42 -46.21 -14.44
C MET A 36 6.90 -46.00 -14.51
N TYR A 37 6.44 -44.79 -14.21
CA TYR A 37 5.03 -44.42 -14.35
C TYR A 37 4.85 -43.46 -15.53
N VAL A 38 4.08 -43.89 -16.53
CA VAL A 38 3.82 -43.12 -17.75
C VAL A 38 2.47 -42.41 -17.62
N VAL A 39 2.50 -41.08 -17.57
CA VAL A 39 1.28 -40.26 -17.55
C VAL A 39 0.74 -40.09 -18.96
N SER A 40 -0.21 -40.93 -19.36
CA SER A 40 -0.92 -40.79 -20.63
C SER A 40 -1.80 -39.53 -20.64
N PHE A 41 -1.90 -38.87 -21.79
CA PHE A 41 -2.67 -37.64 -21.97
C PHE A 41 -2.38 -36.58 -20.89
N THR A 42 -1.10 -36.23 -20.75
CA THR A 42 -0.57 -35.36 -19.68
C THR A 42 -1.38 -34.07 -19.48
N PRO A 43 -1.78 -33.29 -20.52
CA PRO A 43 -2.58 -32.09 -20.32
C PRO A 43 -3.91 -32.33 -19.60
N PHE A 44 -4.59 -33.45 -19.86
CA PHE A 44 -5.86 -33.76 -19.21
C PHE A 44 -5.64 -34.18 -17.75
N THR A 45 -4.60 -34.97 -17.47
CA THR A 45 -4.26 -35.38 -16.10
C THR A 45 -3.88 -34.17 -15.24
N VAL A 46 -3.06 -33.25 -15.77
CA VAL A 46 -2.73 -31.98 -15.09
C VAL A 46 -3.99 -31.14 -14.86
N LEU A 47 -4.85 -31.00 -15.87
CA LEU A 47 -6.13 -30.30 -15.72
C LEU A 47 -7.00 -30.93 -14.63
N LYS A 48 -7.15 -32.26 -14.63
CA LYS A 48 -7.99 -32.99 -13.67
C LYS A 48 -7.53 -32.72 -12.25
N ASP A 49 -6.23 -32.89 -12.01
CA ASP A 49 -5.66 -32.66 -10.68
C ASP A 49 -5.82 -31.21 -10.23
N TYR A 50 -5.53 -30.28 -11.14
CA TYR A 50 -5.64 -28.87 -10.83
C TYR A 50 -7.09 -28.42 -10.63
N TYR A 51 -8.04 -28.98 -11.40
CA TYR A 51 -9.46 -28.70 -11.30
C TYR A 51 -10.04 -29.22 -9.99
N LEU A 52 -9.75 -30.46 -9.59
CA LEU A 52 -10.25 -31.03 -8.33
C LEU A 52 -9.74 -30.25 -7.13
N LEU A 53 -8.43 -29.94 -7.09
CA LEU A 53 -7.85 -29.10 -6.04
C LEU A 53 -8.52 -27.72 -5.97
N THR A 54 -8.66 -27.06 -7.12
CA THR A 54 -9.25 -25.72 -7.20
C THR A 54 -10.71 -25.74 -6.79
N LYS A 55 -11.48 -26.71 -7.29
CA LYS A 55 -12.91 -26.86 -6.99
C LYS A 55 -13.14 -27.11 -5.51
N ASN A 56 -12.32 -27.96 -4.88
CA ASN A 56 -12.38 -28.19 -3.44
C ASN A 56 -12.18 -26.89 -2.65
N ARG A 57 -11.13 -26.13 -2.97
CA ARG A 57 -10.86 -24.83 -2.31
C ARG A 57 -11.99 -23.83 -2.51
N ILE A 58 -12.57 -23.75 -3.71
CA ILE A 58 -13.71 -22.87 -3.99
C ILE A 58 -14.94 -23.29 -3.20
N ASN A 59 -15.24 -24.59 -3.12
CA ASN A 59 -16.37 -25.11 -2.35
C ASN A 59 -16.22 -24.81 -0.85
N ILE A 60 -15.00 -24.98 -0.30
CA ILE A 60 -14.69 -24.59 1.08
C ILE A 60 -14.93 -23.08 1.26
N ALA A 61 -14.46 -22.24 0.34
CA ALA A 61 -14.67 -20.79 0.39
C ALA A 61 -16.15 -20.39 0.36
N LEU A 62 -16.92 -21.01 -0.54
CA LEU A 62 -18.35 -20.83 -0.68
C LEU A 62 -19.13 -21.27 0.56
N SER A 63 -18.72 -22.36 1.21
CA SER A 63 -19.35 -22.82 2.46
C SER A 63 -19.25 -21.81 3.60
N TYR A 64 -18.28 -20.90 3.53
CA TYR A 64 -18.09 -19.77 4.46
C TYR A 64 -18.47 -18.42 3.86
N SER A 65 -19.32 -18.43 2.83
CA SER A 65 -19.83 -17.23 2.13
C SER A 65 -18.73 -16.26 1.67
N THR A 66 -17.53 -16.76 1.44
CA THR A 66 -16.37 -15.96 1.05
C THR A 66 -16.03 -16.29 -0.40
N SER A 67 -16.34 -15.38 -1.31
CA SER A 67 -16.02 -15.54 -2.73
C SER A 67 -15.97 -14.20 -3.42
N ASN A 68 -15.45 -14.22 -4.64
CA ASN A 68 -15.37 -13.07 -5.52
C ASN A 68 -15.95 -13.44 -6.90
N PRO A 69 -16.62 -12.51 -7.62
CA PRO A 69 -17.15 -12.73 -8.96
C PRO A 69 -16.17 -13.36 -9.97
N ILE A 70 -14.88 -13.03 -9.92
CA ILE A 70 -13.83 -13.61 -10.78
C ILE A 70 -13.75 -15.13 -10.57
N ILE A 71 -13.73 -15.59 -9.32
CA ILE A 71 -13.63 -17.01 -8.99
C ILE A 71 -14.86 -17.75 -9.54
N LEU A 72 -16.06 -17.23 -9.28
CA LEU A 72 -17.32 -17.85 -9.72
C LEU A 72 -17.43 -17.89 -11.24
N THR A 73 -17.01 -16.82 -11.92
CA THR A 73 -17.04 -16.74 -13.38
C THR A 73 -16.13 -17.78 -14.00
N TYR A 74 -14.86 -17.83 -13.57
CA TYR A 74 -13.90 -18.78 -14.11
C TYR A 74 -14.19 -20.22 -13.71
N ASP A 75 -14.68 -20.48 -12.49
CA ASP A 75 -15.11 -21.81 -12.06
C ASP A 75 -16.29 -22.33 -12.90
N LYS A 76 -17.27 -21.48 -13.18
CA LYS A 76 -18.41 -21.83 -14.05
C LYS A 76 -17.94 -22.16 -15.47
N LEU A 77 -17.04 -21.35 -16.04
CA LEU A 77 -16.48 -21.58 -17.37
C LEU A 77 -15.62 -22.86 -17.41
N ALA A 78 -14.77 -23.07 -16.40
CA ALA A 78 -13.95 -24.26 -16.25
C ALA A 78 -14.80 -25.52 -16.13
N THR A 79 -15.80 -25.53 -15.24
CA THR A 79 -16.73 -26.66 -15.03
C THR A 79 -17.47 -27.01 -16.33
N ARG A 80 -17.97 -26.01 -17.06
CA ARG A 80 -18.67 -26.22 -18.34
C ARG A 80 -17.78 -26.90 -19.39
N LYS A 81 -16.50 -26.53 -19.46
CA LYS A 81 -15.54 -27.10 -20.41
C LYS A 81 -15.06 -28.47 -19.95
N PHE A 82 -14.74 -28.62 -18.67
CA PHE A 82 -14.29 -29.87 -18.06
C PHE A 82 -15.27 -31.03 -18.31
N ASN A 83 -16.57 -30.79 -18.07
CA ASN A 83 -17.62 -31.81 -18.26
C ASN A 83 -17.78 -32.27 -19.72
N LYS A 84 -17.28 -31.52 -20.71
CA LYS A 84 -17.35 -31.92 -22.13
C LYS A 84 -16.21 -32.84 -22.53
N ILE A 85 -15.08 -32.82 -21.81
CA ILE A 85 -13.84 -33.49 -22.23
C ILE A 85 -14.03 -35.01 -22.22
N GLU A 86 -14.59 -35.58 -21.16
CA GLU A 86 -14.87 -37.03 -21.09
C GLU A 86 -15.77 -37.49 -22.24
N GLY A 87 -16.78 -36.68 -22.62
CA GLY A 87 -17.63 -36.95 -23.77
C GLY A 87 -16.88 -37.01 -25.11
N PHE A 88 -15.85 -36.17 -25.29
CA PHE A 88 -14.99 -36.23 -26.48
C PHE A 88 -14.04 -37.42 -26.47
N ILE A 89 -13.46 -37.74 -25.30
CA ILE A 89 -12.58 -38.92 -25.13
C ILE A 89 -13.36 -40.20 -25.44
N ASN A 90 -14.57 -40.35 -24.88
CA ASN A 90 -15.41 -41.53 -25.10
C ASN A 90 -15.87 -41.70 -26.55
N ARG A 91 -15.92 -40.61 -27.33
CA ARG A 91 -16.24 -40.61 -28.77
C ARG A 91 -15.02 -40.70 -29.68
N HIS A 92 -13.83 -40.91 -29.11
CA HIS A 92 -12.55 -40.91 -29.84
C HIS A 92 -12.23 -39.60 -30.60
N LEU A 93 -12.84 -38.48 -30.20
CA LEU A 93 -12.58 -37.15 -30.76
C LEU A 93 -11.39 -36.50 -30.04
N PHE A 94 -10.21 -37.11 -30.15
CA PHE A 94 -9.02 -36.74 -29.38
C PHE A 94 -8.57 -35.29 -29.64
N TYR A 95 -8.66 -34.79 -30.87
CA TYR A 95 -8.29 -33.39 -31.17
C TYR A 95 -9.21 -32.39 -30.44
N LYS A 96 -10.51 -32.67 -30.35
CA LYS A 96 -11.48 -31.85 -29.59
C LYS A 96 -11.24 -31.94 -28.10
N ALA A 97 -10.96 -33.13 -27.59
CA ALA A 97 -10.59 -33.34 -26.19
C ALA A 97 -9.34 -32.56 -25.83
N TYR A 98 -8.30 -32.61 -26.68
CA TYR A 98 -7.03 -31.93 -26.48
C TYR A 98 -7.21 -30.40 -26.44
N GLY A 99 -7.86 -29.80 -27.44
CA GLY A 99 -8.10 -28.35 -27.46
C GLY A 99 -8.96 -27.85 -26.30
N THR A 100 -10.05 -28.57 -25.99
CA THR A 100 -10.95 -28.22 -24.87
C THR A 100 -10.24 -28.31 -23.51
N THR A 101 -9.29 -29.25 -23.38
CA THR A 101 -8.47 -29.41 -22.15
C THR A 101 -7.66 -28.15 -21.86
N TYR A 102 -6.99 -27.55 -22.85
CA TYR A 102 -6.24 -26.31 -22.65
C TYR A 102 -7.15 -25.12 -22.27
N THR A 103 -8.34 -25.03 -22.87
CA THR A 103 -9.33 -24.01 -22.48
C THR A 103 -9.76 -24.15 -21.03
N ALA A 104 -10.15 -25.38 -20.63
CA ALA A 104 -10.54 -25.67 -19.26
C ALA A 104 -9.38 -25.41 -18.29
N TRP A 105 -8.15 -25.77 -18.67
CA TRP A 105 -6.96 -25.56 -17.85
C TRP A 105 -6.69 -24.07 -17.62
N MET A 106 -6.81 -23.24 -18.65
CA MET A 106 -6.65 -21.79 -18.49
C MET A 106 -7.72 -21.19 -17.58
N PHE A 107 -8.98 -21.61 -17.69
CA PHE A 107 -10.04 -21.16 -16.77
C PHE A 107 -9.81 -21.63 -15.34
N THR A 108 -9.45 -22.91 -15.14
CA THR A 108 -9.10 -23.45 -13.82
C THR A 108 -7.93 -22.69 -13.20
N LYS A 109 -6.89 -22.40 -13.98
CA LYS A 109 -5.74 -21.60 -13.54
C LYS A 109 -6.16 -20.21 -13.09
N ASN A 110 -7.00 -19.52 -13.88
CA ASN A 110 -7.48 -18.19 -13.51
C ASN A 110 -8.35 -18.24 -12.24
N ALA A 111 -9.20 -19.25 -12.09
CA ALA A 111 -9.96 -19.49 -10.86
C ALA A 111 -9.04 -19.76 -9.66
N TYR A 112 -7.99 -20.57 -9.83
CA TYR A 112 -7.01 -20.86 -8.79
C TYR A 112 -6.23 -19.61 -8.37
N LEU A 113 -5.71 -18.83 -9.32
CA LEU A 113 -4.97 -17.61 -9.02
C LEU A 113 -5.85 -16.59 -8.28
N ALA A 114 -7.11 -16.46 -8.69
CA ALA A 114 -8.07 -15.62 -7.99
C ALA A 114 -8.38 -16.15 -6.58
N MET A 115 -8.51 -17.46 -6.42
CA MET A 115 -8.72 -18.11 -5.12
C MET A 115 -7.52 -17.93 -4.19
N MET A 116 -6.29 -18.04 -4.69
CA MET A 116 -5.08 -17.75 -3.92
C MET A 116 -5.01 -16.27 -3.52
N GLY A 117 -5.38 -15.35 -4.43
CA GLY A 117 -5.53 -13.93 -4.12
C GLY A 117 -6.50 -13.69 -2.97
N LEU A 118 -7.67 -14.35 -2.99
CA LEU A 118 -8.65 -14.29 -1.92
C LEU A 118 -8.07 -14.81 -0.59
N ILE A 119 -7.35 -15.93 -0.59
CA ILE A 119 -6.68 -16.46 0.62
C ILE A 119 -5.69 -15.43 1.18
N PHE A 120 -4.91 -14.76 0.33
CA PHE A 120 -3.98 -13.72 0.78
C PHE A 120 -4.71 -12.51 1.36
N GLU A 121 -5.80 -12.04 0.73
CA GLU A 121 -6.63 -10.95 1.28
C GLU A 121 -7.17 -11.33 2.66
N VAL A 122 -7.71 -12.55 2.79
CA VAL A 122 -8.24 -13.11 4.04
C VAL A 122 -7.19 -13.16 5.16
N ILE A 123 -5.93 -13.47 4.83
CA ILE A 123 -4.82 -13.47 5.80
C ILE A 123 -4.47 -12.02 6.21
N GLN A 124 -4.47 -11.07 5.29
CA GLN A 124 -4.20 -9.67 5.58
C GLN A 124 -5.29 -9.05 6.47
N THR A 125 -6.57 -9.33 6.22
CA THR A 125 -7.67 -8.86 7.07
C THR A 125 -7.56 -9.46 8.48
N LEU A 126 -7.19 -10.74 8.59
CA LEU A 126 -6.96 -11.38 9.89
C LEU A 126 -5.88 -10.64 10.69
N ILE A 127 -4.74 -10.34 10.06
CA ILE A 127 -3.63 -9.61 10.70
C ILE A 127 -4.07 -8.23 11.18
N PHE A 128 -4.81 -7.51 10.36
CA PHE A 128 -5.31 -6.18 10.70
C PHE A 128 -6.29 -6.21 11.88
N PHE A 129 -7.33 -7.05 11.82
CA PHE A 129 -8.34 -7.11 12.89
C PHE A 129 -7.80 -7.71 14.18
N PHE A 130 -6.82 -8.62 14.09
CA PHE A 130 -6.07 -9.05 15.26
C PHE A 130 -5.31 -7.86 15.87
N THR A 131 -4.55 -7.10 15.09
CA THR A 131 -3.82 -5.91 15.58
C THR A 131 -4.77 -4.89 16.19
N LEU A 132 -5.91 -4.63 15.55
CA LEU A 132 -6.94 -3.72 16.06
C LEU A 132 -7.51 -4.22 17.39
N SER A 133 -7.72 -5.53 17.55
CA SER A 133 -8.17 -6.15 18.80
C SER A 133 -7.19 -5.88 19.95
N LEU A 134 -5.88 -5.82 19.68
CA LEU A 134 -4.87 -5.51 20.69
C LEU A 134 -5.00 -4.11 21.23
N VAL A 135 -5.13 -3.15 20.31
CA VAL A 135 -5.29 -1.74 20.66
C VAL A 135 -6.63 -1.56 21.39
N PHE A 136 -7.68 -2.22 20.91
CA PHE A 136 -8.99 -2.26 21.57
C PHE A 136 -8.90 -2.78 23.00
N MET A 137 -8.23 -3.91 23.25
CA MET A 137 -8.08 -4.48 24.58
C MET A 137 -7.34 -3.57 25.54
N PHE A 138 -6.30 -2.89 25.06
CA PHE A 138 -5.57 -1.91 25.87
C PHE A 138 -6.50 -0.79 26.34
N PHE A 139 -7.33 -0.25 25.44
CA PHE A 139 -8.31 0.78 25.80
C PHE A 139 -9.44 0.24 26.68
N LEU A 140 -9.91 -0.97 26.41
CA LEU A 140 -10.98 -1.61 27.16
C LEU A 140 -10.55 -1.86 28.61
N GLU A 141 -9.39 -2.46 28.84
CA GLU A 141 -8.81 -2.70 30.17
C GLU A 141 -8.70 -1.40 30.97
N ARG A 142 -8.20 -0.35 30.33
CA ARG A 142 -8.05 0.96 30.95
C ARG A 142 -9.38 1.61 31.29
N MET A 143 -10.40 1.45 30.44
CA MET A 143 -11.75 1.98 30.66
C MET A 143 -12.49 1.26 31.79
N THR A 144 -12.37 -0.08 31.89
CA THR A 144 -13.18 -0.90 32.81
C THR A 144 -12.50 -1.23 34.14
N PHE A 145 -11.25 -1.72 34.11
CA PHE A 145 -10.61 -2.36 35.26
C PHE A 145 -9.53 -1.49 35.92
N SER A 146 -8.73 -0.77 35.13
CA SER A 146 -7.64 0.12 35.60
C SER A 146 -6.67 -0.55 36.60
N TYR A 147 -6.44 -1.87 36.49
CA TYR A 147 -5.54 -2.59 37.41
C TYR A 147 -4.08 -2.23 37.17
N SER A 148 -3.26 -2.30 38.21
CA SER A 148 -1.81 -2.12 38.14
C SER A 148 -1.07 -3.42 38.50
N GLY A 149 0.18 -3.54 38.04
CA GLY A 149 1.03 -4.70 38.35
C GLY A 149 0.57 -6.01 37.68
N PRO A 150 0.76 -7.18 38.32
CA PRO A 150 0.54 -8.49 37.71
C PRO A 150 -0.93 -8.77 37.36
N ARG A 151 -1.89 -8.22 38.15
CA ARG A 151 -3.33 -8.36 37.86
C ARG A 151 -3.70 -7.80 36.49
N ARG A 152 -3.02 -6.74 36.05
CA ARG A 152 -3.22 -6.13 34.74
C ARG A 152 -2.82 -7.07 33.61
N ILE A 153 -1.71 -7.79 33.78
CA ILE A 153 -1.21 -8.75 32.79
C ILE A 153 -2.21 -9.90 32.65
N ILE A 154 -2.71 -10.42 33.78
CA ILE A 154 -3.73 -11.48 33.81
C ILE A 154 -5.01 -11.02 33.08
N THR A 155 -5.50 -9.81 33.34
CA THR A 155 -6.70 -9.31 32.65
C THR A 155 -6.47 -9.10 31.15
N LEU A 156 -5.30 -8.64 30.73
CA LEU A 156 -4.98 -8.49 29.30
C LEU A 156 -4.90 -9.85 28.61
N ILE A 157 -4.32 -10.87 29.26
CA ILE A 157 -4.28 -12.25 28.73
C ILE A 157 -5.70 -12.81 28.61
N PHE A 158 -6.54 -12.63 29.63
CA PHE A 158 -7.92 -13.09 29.60
C PHE A 158 -8.74 -12.40 28.50
N LEU A 159 -8.65 -11.06 28.39
CA LEU A 159 -9.30 -10.31 27.32
C LEU A 159 -8.82 -10.76 25.94
N ASN A 160 -7.52 -11.07 25.78
CA ASN A 160 -6.97 -11.56 24.52
C ASN A 160 -7.53 -12.93 24.14
N ALA A 161 -7.58 -13.87 25.08
CA ALA A 161 -8.19 -15.16 24.86
C ALA A 161 -9.67 -15.04 24.44
N LEU A 162 -10.42 -14.13 25.09
CA LEU A 162 -11.81 -13.87 24.75
C LEU A 162 -11.97 -13.26 23.35
N MET A 163 -11.18 -12.23 23.00
CA MET A 163 -11.23 -11.60 21.67
C MET A 163 -10.83 -12.57 20.56
N LEU A 164 -9.85 -13.43 20.83
CA LEU A 164 -9.44 -14.48 19.90
C LEU A 164 -10.56 -15.48 19.65
N LEU A 165 -11.25 -15.92 20.69
CA LEU A 165 -12.40 -16.80 20.56
C LEU A 165 -13.47 -16.16 19.68
N ILE A 166 -13.78 -14.87 19.89
CA ILE A 166 -14.73 -14.13 19.04
C ILE A 166 -14.27 -14.10 17.57
N LEU A 167 -13.01 -13.76 17.30
CA LEU A 167 -12.47 -13.70 15.94
C LEU A 167 -12.48 -15.07 15.25
N VAL A 168 -12.25 -16.17 15.97
CA VAL A 168 -12.31 -17.53 15.40
C VAL A 168 -13.71 -17.90 14.90
N PHE A 169 -14.76 -17.44 15.59
CA PHE A 169 -16.14 -17.70 15.16
C PHE A 169 -16.62 -16.75 14.07
N ILE A 170 -16.21 -15.49 14.11
CA ILE A 170 -16.75 -14.42 13.26
C ILE A 170 -15.93 -14.23 11.99
N HIS A 171 -14.60 -14.31 12.06
CA HIS A 171 -13.73 -14.06 10.93
C HIS A 171 -13.52 -15.36 10.10
N PRO A 172 -13.87 -15.40 8.81
CA PRO A 172 -13.79 -16.61 7.97
C PRO A 172 -12.35 -17.12 7.74
N SER A 173 -11.33 -16.28 7.93
CA SER A 173 -9.91 -16.65 7.77
C SER A 173 -9.44 -17.88 8.53
N PHE A 174 -9.97 -18.12 9.72
CA PHE A 174 -9.55 -19.26 10.55
C PHE A 174 -9.91 -20.60 9.93
N LYS A 175 -10.87 -20.62 9.01
CA LYS A 175 -11.34 -21.81 8.33
C LYS A 175 -10.80 -21.94 6.90
N LEU A 176 -10.32 -20.83 6.32
CA LEU A 176 -9.81 -20.78 4.93
C LEU A 176 -8.28 -20.92 4.83
N ALA A 177 -7.54 -20.35 5.78
CA ALA A 177 -6.09 -20.39 5.76
C ALA A 177 -5.56 -21.53 6.63
N THR A 178 -4.89 -22.50 6.02
CA THR A 178 -4.25 -23.66 6.68
C THR A 178 -3.25 -23.26 7.77
N ASN A 179 -2.64 -22.07 7.67
CA ASN A 179 -1.71 -21.52 8.67
C ASN A 179 -2.27 -20.35 9.52
N SER A 180 -3.60 -20.16 9.55
CA SER A 180 -4.24 -19.10 10.35
C SER A 180 -3.87 -19.13 11.84
N ILE A 181 -3.73 -20.34 12.41
CA ILE A 181 -3.32 -20.56 13.80
C ILE A 181 -1.87 -20.07 14.04
N MET A 182 -0.97 -20.26 13.08
CA MET A 182 0.43 -19.80 13.20
C MET A 182 0.54 -18.27 13.20
N VAL A 183 -0.29 -17.58 12.41
CA VAL A 183 -0.39 -16.13 12.44
C VAL A 183 -0.84 -15.67 13.83
N LEU A 184 -1.89 -16.29 14.38
CA LEU A 184 -2.41 -15.99 15.70
C LEU A 184 -1.35 -16.19 16.81
N LEU A 185 -0.61 -17.30 16.78
CA LEU A 185 0.45 -17.58 17.74
C LEU A 185 1.57 -16.53 17.66
N SER A 186 2.03 -16.21 16.45
CA SER A 186 3.11 -15.25 16.22
C SER A 186 2.77 -13.87 16.77
N PHE A 187 1.56 -13.40 16.50
CA PHE A 187 1.12 -12.11 17.02
C PHE A 187 0.82 -12.14 18.53
N SER A 188 0.31 -13.24 19.08
CA SER A 188 0.11 -13.39 20.52
C SER A 188 1.44 -13.28 21.29
N VAL A 189 2.54 -13.82 20.73
CA VAL A 189 3.88 -13.65 21.30
C VAL A 189 4.29 -12.16 21.30
N VAL A 190 4.05 -11.43 20.20
CA VAL A 190 4.34 -9.98 20.14
C VAL A 190 3.56 -9.20 21.20
N VAL A 191 2.29 -9.55 21.45
CA VAL A 191 1.46 -8.92 22.48
C VAL A 191 2.03 -9.12 23.87
N ILE A 192 2.46 -10.34 24.18
CA ILE A 192 3.03 -10.67 25.48
C ILE A 192 4.36 -9.95 25.68
N LEU A 193 5.17 -9.81 24.62
CA LEU A 193 6.48 -9.15 24.67
C LEU A 193 6.39 -7.62 24.66
N SER A 194 5.38 -7.01 24.03
CA SER A 194 5.32 -5.56 23.85
C SER A 194 5.31 -4.73 25.16
N PRO A 195 4.56 -5.09 26.23
CA PRO A 195 4.61 -4.35 27.48
C PRO A 195 5.97 -4.47 28.15
N ILE A 196 6.65 -5.61 28.00
CA ILE A 196 7.99 -5.84 28.55
C ILE A 196 8.97 -4.88 27.88
N VAL A 197 8.96 -4.80 26.55
CA VAL A 197 9.80 -3.86 25.79
C VAL A 197 9.51 -2.42 26.18
N VAL A 198 8.23 -2.03 26.28
CA VAL A 198 7.83 -0.69 26.70
C VAL A 198 8.27 -0.38 28.13
N ILE A 199 8.12 -1.30 29.08
CA ILE A 199 8.56 -1.13 30.47
C ILE A 199 10.09 -0.98 30.54
N ILE A 200 10.83 -1.80 29.78
CA ILE A 200 12.29 -1.69 29.68
C ILE A 200 12.67 -0.32 29.13
N PHE A 201 12.04 0.13 28.05
CA PHE A 201 12.31 1.43 27.45
C PHE A 201 11.97 2.59 28.40
N LEU A 202 10.83 2.53 29.08
CA LEU A 202 10.43 3.54 30.07
C LEU A 202 11.38 3.58 31.27
N ARG A 203 11.84 2.42 31.77
CA ARG A 203 12.86 2.35 32.83
C ARG A 203 14.21 2.86 32.36
N ALA A 204 14.62 2.53 31.14
CA ALA A 204 15.85 3.06 30.55
C ALA A 204 15.76 4.58 30.42
N TYR A 205 14.63 5.11 29.96
CA TYR A 205 14.38 6.54 29.87
C TYR A 205 14.36 7.23 31.24
N SER A 206 13.70 6.65 32.24
CA SER A 206 13.69 7.21 33.59
C SER A 206 15.08 7.20 34.22
N SER A 207 15.84 6.14 34.00
CA SER A 207 17.23 6.02 34.48
C SER A 207 18.14 7.03 33.77
N ALA A 208 17.98 7.20 32.45
CA ALA A 208 18.69 8.23 31.69
C ALA A 208 18.34 9.65 32.17
N LYS A 209 17.08 9.91 32.52
CA LYS A 209 16.65 11.17 33.12
C LYS A 209 17.26 11.40 34.50
N GLU A 210 17.38 10.35 35.32
CA GLU A 210 18.02 10.42 36.64
C GLU A 210 19.52 10.66 36.54
N ILE A 211 20.20 10.02 35.58
CA ILE A 211 21.61 10.29 35.26
C ILE A 211 21.76 11.73 34.77
N ARG A 212 20.91 12.19 33.85
CA ARG A 212 20.92 13.59 33.39
C ARG A 212 20.70 14.57 34.54
N TYR A 213 19.85 14.24 35.51
CA TYR A 213 19.61 15.06 36.71
C TYR A 213 20.83 15.13 37.64
N ARG A 214 21.68 14.09 37.67
CA ARG A 214 22.93 14.10 38.45
C ARG A 214 24.08 14.79 37.71
N VAL A 215 24.06 14.80 36.38
CA VAL A 215 25.14 15.36 35.54
C VAL A 215 24.89 16.82 35.13
N TYR A 216 23.63 17.21 34.90
CA TYR A 216 23.21 18.58 34.61
C TYR A 216 22.39 19.13 35.79
N SER A 217 22.78 20.29 36.32
CA SER A 217 22.12 20.94 37.45
C SER A 217 20.61 21.12 37.26
N ILE A 218 19.88 21.19 38.38
CA ILE A 218 18.40 21.28 38.53
C ILE A 218 17.74 22.37 37.65
N HIS A 219 18.53 23.30 37.13
CA HIS A 219 18.13 24.49 36.38
C HIS A 219 17.68 24.22 34.94
N GLU A 220 17.95 23.04 34.38
CA GLU A 220 17.52 22.61 33.04
C GLU A 220 16.28 21.70 33.04
N ILE A 221 15.51 21.60 34.12
CA ILE A 221 14.27 20.79 34.13
C ILE A 221 13.25 21.38 33.15
N GLU A 222 13.35 21.03 31.88
CA GLU A 222 12.25 21.02 30.96
C GLU A 222 11.31 19.90 31.41
N ILE A 223 10.12 20.30 31.84
CA ILE A 223 9.01 19.36 32.03
C ILE A 223 8.86 18.62 30.70
N SER A 224 9.20 17.33 30.67
CA SER A 224 9.28 16.61 29.41
C SER A 224 7.91 16.67 28.74
N ARG A 225 7.86 17.20 27.52
CA ARG A 225 6.62 17.27 26.74
C ARG A 225 5.98 15.89 26.60
N VAL A 226 6.81 14.84 26.58
CA VAL A 226 6.42 13.42 26.54
C VAL A 226 5.68 12.97 27.81
N SER A 227 6.21 13.29 29.01
CA SER A 227 5.51 12.94 30.26
C SER A 227 4.15 13.62 30.35
N LEU A 228 4.05 14.88 29.92
CA LEU A 228 2.79 15.63 29.94
C LEU A 228 1.72 15.05 28.99
N VAL A 229 2.11 14.60 27.80
CA VAL A 229 1.22 13.90 26.86
C VAL A 229 0.70 12.59 27.46
N SER A 230 1.56 11.82 28.15
CA SER A 230 1.15 10.57 28.79
C SER A 230 0.14 10.77 29.93
N THR A 231 0.27 11.86 30.69
CA THR A 231 -0.67 12.21 31.76
C THR A 231 -2.01 12.66 31.17
N SER A 232 -1.99 13.52 30.15
CA SER A 232 -3.21 13.92 29.42
C SER A 232 -3.95 12.74 28.84
N PHE A 233 -3.23 11.77 28.28
CA PHE A 233 -3.83 10.55 27.72
C PHE A 233 -4.49 9.69 28.81
N SER A 234 -3.82 9.52 29.95
CA SER A 234 -4.37 8.77 31.08
C SER A 234 -5.61 9.45 31.67
N ILE A 235 -5.60 10.78 31.78
CA ILE A 235 -6.74 11.57 32.28
C ILE A 235 -7.93 11.50 31.30
N GLY A 236 -7.68 11.62 29.99
CA GLY A 236 -8.71 11.48 28.97
C GLY A 236 -9.42 10.12 29.06
N LEU A 237 -8.66 9.06 29.26
CA LEU A 237 -9.19 7.70 29.35
C LEU A 237 -10.01 7.45 30.64
N GLN A 238 -9.62 8.09 31.75
CA GLN A 238 -10.41 8.08 33.00
C GLN A 238 -11.74 8.84 32.87
N ASN A 239 -11.80 9.88 32.04
CA ASN A 239 -13.03 10.65 31.83
C ASN A 239 -14.14 9.82 31.19
N LEU A 240 -13.80 8.88 30.30
CA LEU A 240 -14.76 7.94 29.72
C LEU A 240 -15.48 7.11 30.78
N ARG A 241 -14.76 6.71 31.84
CA ARG A 241 -15.30 5.90 32.94
C ARG A 241 -16.24 6.69 33.85
N LYS A 242 -15.98 7.98 34.04
CA LYS A 242 -16.80 8.84 34.91
C LYS A 242 -18.22 9.06 34.38
N ARG A 243 -18.47 8.83 33.09
CA ARG A 243 -19.76 9.09 32.43
C ARG A 243 -20.18 7.91 31.54
N PRO A 244 -20.52 6.76 32.14
CA PRO A 244 -20.69 5.49 31.42
C PRO A 244 -21.81 5.54 30.37
N LEU A 245 -22.95 6.18 30.68
CA LEU A 245 -24.09 6.25 29.76
C LEU A 245 -23.76 7.01 28.48
N ARG A 246 -23.08 8.16 28.58
CA ARG A 246 -22.61 8.90 27.41
C ARG A 246 -21.60 8.10 26.61
N THR A 247 -20.59 7.56 27.28
CA THR A 247 -19.54 6.76 26.63
C THR A 247 -20.19 5.60 25.86
N MET A 248 -21.14 4.89 26.46
CA MET A 248 -21.85 3.79 25.81
C MET A 248 -22.64 4.25 24.58
N LEU A 249 -23.40 5.35 24.68
CA LEU A 249 -24.14 5.91 23.53
C LEU A 249 -23.19 6.32 22.39
N THR A 250 -22.08 6.99 22.70
CA THR A 250 -21.09 7.39 21.69
C THR A 250 -20.43 6.18 21.02
N LEU A 251 -20.13 5.13 21.80
CA LEU A 251 -19.57 3.87 21.27
C LEU A 251 -20.57 3.16 20.35
N ILE A 252 -21.85 3.11 20.74
CA ILE A 252 -22.91 2.53 19.91
C ILE A 252 -23.04 3.31 18.59
N SER A 253 -23.04 4.64 18.64
CA SER A 253 -23.08 5.45 17.41
C SER A 253 -21.90 5.16 16.48
N ILE A 254 -20.67 5.11 17.00
CA ILE A 254 -19.47 4.79 16.20
C ILE A 254 -19.54 3.36 15.67
N ALA A 255 -19.96 2.40 16.49
CA ALA A 255 -20.10 1.01 16.09
C ALA A 255 -21.13 0.85 14.97
N LEU A 256 -22.28 1.51 15.05
CA LEU A 256 -23.32 1.49 14.02
C LEU A 256 -22.85 2.07 12.69
N VAL A 257 -22.06 3.15 12.72
CA VAL A 257 -21.43 3.69 11.52
C VAL A 257 -20.52 2.64 10.87
N ILE A 258 -19.74 1.94 11.67
CA ILE A 258 -18.82 0.92 11.16
C ILE A 258 -19.57 -0.30 10.65
N VAL A 259 -20.65 -0.72 11.32
CA VAL A 259 -21.59 -1.74 10.81
C VAL A 259 -22.12 -1.34 9.44
N ALA A 260 -22.58 -0.09 9.29
CA ALA A 260 -23.10 0.41 8.01
C ALA A 260 -22.01 0.43 6.93
N LEU A 261 -20.79 0.89 7.25
CA LEU A 261 -19.69 0.93 6.30
C LEU A 261 -19.25 -0.48 5.88
N VAL A 262 -19.12 -1.42 6.81
CA VAL A 262 -18.80 -2.83 6.52
C VAL A 262 -19.91 -3.52 5.72
N GLY A 263 -21.19 -3.21 6.01
CA GLY A 263 -22.31 -3.74 5.24
C GLY A 263 -22.44 -3.16 3.83
N LEU A 264 -22.00 -1.91 3.63
CA LEU A 264 -22.06 -1.20 2.35
C LEU A 264 -20.77 -1.31 1.52
N THR A 265 -19.66 -1.82 2.10
CA THR A 265 -18.43 -2.09 1.36
C THR A 265 -18.68 -3.19 0.34
N SER A 266 -18.98 -2.77 -0.88
CA SER A 266 -19.35 -3.61 -2.02
C SER A 266 -18.33 -3.52 -3.16
N ILE A 267 -17.15 -2.98 -2.89
CA ILE A 267 -16.08 -2.94 -3.88
C ILE A 267 -15.62 -4.37 -4.08
N THR A 268 -15.94 -4.92 -5.26
CA THR A 268 -15.58 -6.27 -5.65
C THR A 268 -14.58 -6.18 -6.80
N LEU A 269 -13.61 -7.09 -6.80
CA LEU A 269 -12.70 -7.24 -7.94
C LEU A 269 -13.46 -8.05 -8.98
N SER A 270 -13.86 -7.43 -10.09
CA SER A 270 -14.62 -8.07 -11.17
C SER A 270 -13.77 -8.19 -12.44
N PRO A 271 -13.99 -9.19 -13.29
CA PRO A 271 -13.32 -9.26 -14.58
C PRO A 271 -13.99 -8.28 -15.54
N VAL A 272 -13.44 -7.07 -15.63
CA VAL A 272 -14.00 -6.01 -16.48
C VAL A 272 -13.37 -6.10 -17.86
N MET A 273 -14.22 -6.12 -18.88
CA MET A 273 -13.78 -6.00 -20.26
C MET A 273 -13.43 -4.54 -20.56
N PHE A 274 -12.21 -4.31 -21.02
CA PHE A 274 -11.83 -3.03 -21.59
C PHE A 274 -11.85 -3.13 -23.11
N ARG A 275 -12.17 -2.01 -23.77
CA ARG A 275 -12.15 -1.88 -25.22
C ARG A 275 -11.38 -0.62 -25.59
N TYR A 276 -10.44 -0.78 -26.51
CA TYR A 276 -9.75 0.34 -27.12
C TYR A 276 -10.07 0.35 -28.61
N ASN A 277 -10.73 1.41 -29.08
CA ASN A 277 -11.10 1.52 -30.50
C ASN A 277 -9.86 1.86 -31.32
N VAL A 278 -9.73 1.21 -32.47
CA VAL A 278 -8.67 1.47 -33.45
C VAL A 278 -9.32 2.12 -34.67
N GLU A 279 -8.76 3.24 -35.13
CA GLU A 279 -9.27 3.97 -36.31
C GLU A 279 -8.83 3.31 -37.62
N VAL A 280 -9.30 2.08 -37.84
CA VAL A 280 -9.01 1.28 -39.04
C VAL A 280 -10.31 0.71 -39.59
N LYS A 281 -10.44 0.72 -40.92
CA LYS A 281 -11.52 0.02 -41.60
C LYS A 281 -11.18 -1.48 -41.70
N PRO A 282 -11.99 -2.38 -41.13
CA PRO A 282 -11.65 -3.80 -41.08
C PRO A 282 -11.70 -4.47 -42.45
N ALA A 283 -10.75 -5.37 -42.72
CA ALA A 283 -10.72 -6.19 -43.93
C ALA A 283 -11.83 -7.26 -43.96
N TYR A 284 -12.23 -7.77 -42.79
CA TYR A 284 -13.30 -8.74 -42.61
C TYR A 284 -13.91 -8.61 -41.20
N ASN A 285 -15.13 -9.14 -41.01
CA ASN A 285 -15.71 -9.29 -39.67
C ASN A 285 -15.12 -10.52 -38.99
N GLY A 286 -14.57 -10.34 -37.79
CA GLY A 286 -13.89 -11.42 -37.10
C GLY A 286 -12.92 -10.97 -36.03
N VAL A 287 -12.04 -11.88 -35.64
CA VAL A 287 -11.03 -11.66 -34.59
C VAL A 287 -9.64 -11.94 -35.14
N LEU A 288 -8.66 -11.11 -34.79
CA LEU A 288 -7.24 -11.35 -35.05
C LEU A 288 -6.51 -11.44 -33.71
N LEU A 289 -5.78 -12.53 -33.55
CA LEU A 289 -4.90 -12.75 -32.41
C LEU A 289 -3.47 -12.45 -32.83
N ARG A 290 -2.84 -11.50 -32.14
CA ARG A 290 -1.44 -11.12 -32.36
C ARG A 290 -0.84 -10.52 -31.09
N SER A 291 0.43 -10.78 -30.82
CA SER A 291 1.16 -10.09 -29.75
C SER A 291 1.61 -8.68 -30.22
N LEU A 292 1.67 -7.70 -29.32
CA LEU A 292 2.07 -6.32 -29.69
C LEU A 292 3.48 -6.28 -30.30
N GLU A 293 4.40 -7.09 -29.78
CA GLU A 293 5.82 -7.16 -30.17
C GLU A 293 6.11 -8.22 -31.24
N TRP A 294 5.08 -8.82 -31.85
CA TRP A 294 5.25 -9.96 -32.79
C TRP A 294 5.96 -11.18 -32.21
N ALA A 295 5.96 -11.32 -30.88
CA ALA A 295 6.32 -12.55 -30.20
C ALA A 295 5.43 -13.72 -30.67
N PRO A 296 6.00 -14.91 -30.94
CA PRO A 296 5.25 -16.05 -31.44
C PRO A 296 4.10 -16.46 -30.53
N LEU A 297 2.97 -16.74 -31.15
CA LEU A 297 1.85 -17.41 -30.51
C LEU A 297 2.14 -18.91 -30.38
N PRO A 298 1.81 -19.54 -29.23
CA PRO A 298 1.96 -20.98 -29.06
C PRO A 298 1.11 -21.77 -30.06
N TYR A 299 1.65 -22.85 -30.62
CA TYR A 299 0.92 -23.71 -31.55
C TYR A 299 -0.31 -24.37 -30.91
N GLU A 300 -0.22 -24.66 -29.61
CA GLU A 300 -1.33 -25.18 -28.82
C GLU A 300 -2.54 -24.25 -28.84
N LEU A 301 -2.33 -22.94 -28.97
CA LEU A 301 -3.41 -21.96 -29.14
C LEU A 301 -4.13 -22.18 -30.47
N TYR A 302 -3.39 -22.43 -31.56
CA TYR A 302 -3.98 -22.73 -32.86
C TYR A 302 -4.77 -24.05 -32.84
N ILE A 303 -4.19 -25.14 -32.31
CA ILE A 303 -4.91 -26.43 -32.17
C ILE A 303 -6.21 -26.24 -31.37
N ARG A 304 -6.12 -25.48 -30.27
CA ARG A 304 -7.28 -25.16 -29.42
C ARG A 304 -8.36 -24.43 -30.19
N LEU A 305 -8.01 -23.40 -30.95
CA LEU A 305 -8.97 -22.63 -31.74
C LEU A 305 -9.61 -23.50 -32.81
N LEU A 306 -8.84 -24.31 -33.54
CA LEU A 306 -9.37 -25.27 -34.50
C LEU A 306 -10.36 -26.25 -33.85
N ALA A 307 -10.00 -26.81 -32.70
CA ALA A 307 -10.81 -27.79 -31.99
C ALA A 307 -12.16 -27.23 -31.51
N GLU A 308 -12.20 -25.98 -31.06
CA GLU A 308 -13.42 -25.36 -30.50
C GLU A 308 -14.26 -24.62 -31.52
N TYR A 309 -13.63 -24.03 -32.53
CA TYR A 309 -14.22 -23.02 -33.39
C TYR A 309 -14.11 -23.36 -34.88
N GLY A 310 -13.27 -24.32 -35.27
CA GLY A 310 -13.01 -24.67 -36.67
C GLY A 310 -14.21 -25.23 -37.43
N ASP A 311 -15.22 -25.77 -36.74
CA ASP A 311 -16.47 -26.23 -37.38
C ASP A 311 -17.39 -25.06 -37.79
N ASN A 312 -17.30 -23.92 -37.11
CA ASN A 312 -18.23 -22.79 -37.24
C ASN A 312 -17.60 -21.57 -37.92
N TYR A 313 -16.28 -21.43 -37.84
CA TYR A 313 -15.54 -20.24 -38.26
C TYR A 313 -14.32 -20.61 -39.09
N THR A 314 -13.93 -19.71 -39.99
CA THR A 314 -12.72 -19.87 -40.82
C THR A 314 -11.52 -19.37 -40.04
N ILE A 315 -10.56 -20.24 -39.74
CA ILE A 315 -9.37 -19.94 -38.94
C ILE A 315 -8.14 -20.06 -39.84
N ALA A 316 -7.39 -18.97 -39.98
CA ALA A 316 -6.20 -18.88 -40.80
C ALA A 316 -4.98 -18.47 -39.95
N PRO A 317 -4.08 -19.41 -39.59
CA PRO A 317 -2.82 -19.09 -38.92
C PRO A 317 -1.79 -18.59 -39.92
N ARG A 318 -0.87 -17.74 -39.45
CA ARG A 318 0.25 -17.20 -40.23
C ARG A 318 1.57 -17.40 -39.51
N THR A 319 2.61 -17.72 -40.26
CA THR A 319 3.98 -17.93 -39.73
C THR A 319 4.98 -17.29 -40.67
N TRP A 320 6.11 -16.84 -40.13
CA TRP A 320 7.18 -16.22 -40.91
C TRP A 320 8.47 -17.01 -40.79
N VAL A 321 8.91 -17.60 -41.90
CA VAL A 321 10.18 -18.31 -41.94
C VAL A 321 11.25 -17.34 -42.39
N ILE A 322 12.03 -16.87 -41.42
CA ILE A 322 13.18 -15.99 -41.67
C ILE A 322 14.43 -16.87 -41.74
N PRO A 323 15.17 -16.88 -42.86
CA PRO A 323 16.47 -17.55 -42.94
C PRO A 323 17.42 -17.10 -41.81
N PRO A 324 18.27 -17.99 -41.28
CA PRO A 324 19.24 -17.61 -40.27
C PRO A 324 20.24 -16.61 -40.87
N VAL A 325 20.32 -15.41 -40.28
CA VAL A 325 21.24 -14.34 -40.67
C VAL A 325 21.92 -13.72 -39.46
N ALA A 326 23.11 -13.14 -39.67
CA ALA A 326 23.79 -12.40 -38.62
C ALA A 326 22.97 -11.15 -38.23
N PRO A 327 23.08 -10.66 -36.99
CA PRO A 327 22.35 -9.47 -36.56
C PRO A 327 22.64 -8.27 -37.48
N LYS A 328 21.58 -7.56 -37.92
CA LYS A 328 21.62 -6.40 -38.84
C LYS A 328 21.95 -6.71 -40.31
N GLU A 329 22.02 -7.98 -40.71
CA GLU A 329 22.10 -8.36 -42.12
C GLU A 329 20.70 -8.59 -42.70
N TYR A 330 20.58 -8.42 -44.02
CA TYR A 330 19.31 -8.66 -44.71
C TYR A 330 19.17 -10.15 -45.00
N PRO A 331 18.06 -10.81 -44.59
CA PRO A 331 17.85 -12.22 -44.88
C PRO A 331 17.71 -12.46 -46.37
N GLN A 332 18.32 -13.55 -46.83
CA GLN A 332 18.26 -13.99 -48.22
C GLN A 332 17.98 -15.48 -48.27
N ILE A 333 17.01 -15.85 -49.10
CA ILE A 333 16.68 -17.23 -49.40
C ILE A 333 17.59 -17.69 -50.54
N VAL A 334 18.61 -18.46 -50.20
CA VAL A 334 19.55 -19.01 -51.16
C VAL A 334 18.93 -20.22 -51.87
N ILE A 335 18.59 -20.05 -53.16
CA ILE A 335 18.12 -21.13 -54.05
C ILE A 335 19.28 -21.68 -54.88
N THR A 336 20.11 -20.80 -55.44
CA THR A 336 21.37 -21.17 -56.10
C THR A 336 22.54 -20.39 -55.51
N PRO A 337 23.80 -20.81 -55.78
CA PRO A 337 24.99 -20.10 -55.31
C PRO A 337 25.16 -18.68 -55.89
N LYS A 338 24.41 -18.30 -56.93
CA LYS A 338 24.48 -16.96 -57.55
C LYS A 338 23.77 -15.89 -56.73
N ILE A 339 22.71 -16.23 -55.99
CA ILE A 339 21.96 -15.35 -55.08
C ILE A 339 21.46 -14.07 -55.81
N GLU A 340 20.89 -14.25 -57.00
CA GLU A 340 20.36 -13.15 -57.81
C GLU A 340 18.86 -12.93 -57.59
N THR A 341 18.14 -13.98 -57.19
CA THR A 341 16.71 -13.92 -56.88
C THR A 341 16.46 -13.12 -55.57
N PRO A 342 15.66 -12.04 -55.59
CA PRO A 342 15.50 -11.12 -54.47
C PRO A 342 14.56 -11.64 -53.36
N LEU A 343 14.62 -12.92 -53.02
CA LEU A 343 13.77 -13.52 -51.98
C LEU A 343 14.43 -13.38 -50.62
N ALA A 344 13.72 -12.77 -49.67
CA ALA A 344 14.23 -12.47 -48.33
C ALA A 344 13.64 -13.38 -47.25
N VAL A 345 12.32 -13.54 -47.24
CA VAL A 345 11.57 -14.20 -46.16
C VAL A 345 10.41 -15.00 -46.74
N MET A 346 10.01 -16.09 -46.08
CA MET A 346 8.81 -16.84 -46.45
C MET A 346 7.62 -16.48 -45.56
N LEU A 347 6.50 -16.14 -46.19
CA LEU A 347 5.21 -15.97 -45.53
C LEU A 347 4.43 -17.28 -45.64
N ALA A 348 4.23 -17.96 -44.52
CA ALA A 348 3.50 -19.21 -44.47
C ALA A 348 2.04 -18.98 -44.08
N ILE A 349 1.11 -19.37 -44.94
CA ILE A 349 -0.35 -19.17 -44.77
C ILE A 349 -1.12 -20.46 -44.99
N SER A 350 -2.26 -20.60 -44.32
CA SER A 350 -3.15 -21.74 -44.59
C SER A 350 -4.05 -21.49 -45.81
N PRO A 351 -4.61 -22.53 -46.44
CA PRO A 351 -5.59 -22.39 -47.53
C PRO A 351 -6.80 -21.53 -47.16
N GLU A 352 -7.17 -21.50 -45.88
CA GLU A 352 -8.28 -20.70 -45.37
C GLU A 352 -8.02 -19.18 -45.49
N GLU A 353 -6.76 -18.74 -45.54
CA GLU A 353 -6.37 -17.32 -45.60
C GLU A 353 -6.94 -16.62 -46.84
N PHE A 354 -7.01 -17.32 -47.98
CA PHE A 354 -7.60 -16.78 -49.22
C PHE A 354 -9.05 -16.32 -49.01
N ASN A 355 -9.81 -17.02 -48.17
CA ASN A 355 -11.18 -16.66 -47.81
C ASN A 355 -11.26 -15.54 -46.76
N VAL A 356 -10.18 -15.26 -46.03
CA VAL A 356 -10.15 -14.25 -44.96
C VAL A 356 -9.79 -12.88 -45.51
N THR A 357 -8.62 -12.75 -46.13
CA THR A 357 -8.05 -11.49 -46.62
C THR A 357 -8.27 -11.28 -48.13
N ASN A 358 -8.93 -12.20 -48.82
CA ASN A 358 -9.14 -12.19 -50.28
C ASN A 358 -7.82 -12.15 -51.07
N LEU A 359 -6.83 -12.95 -50.64
CA LEU A 359 -5.53 -13.05 -51.31
C LEU A 359 -5.62 -13.51 -52.77
N ASP A 360 -6.74 -14.06 -53.21
CA ASP A 360 -6.92 -14.39 -54.63
C ASP A 360 -6.76 -13.15 -55.55
N LYS A 361 -7.00 -11.94 -55.03
CA LYS A 361 -6.88 -10.68 -55.79
C LYS A 361 -5.45 -10.31 -56.17
N ILE A 362 -4.44 -10.85 -55.49
CA ILE A 362 -3.03 -10.56 -55.80
C ILE A 362 -2.46 -11.52 -56.87
N LEU A 363 -3.17 -12.61 -57.17
CA LEU A 363 -2.74 -13.61 -58.14
C LEU A 363 -2.89 -13.06 -59.56
N ILE A 364 -1.79 -13.07 -60.32
CA ILE A 364 -1.77 -12.74 -61.75
C ILE A 364 -2.14 -13.98 -62.57
N ARG A 365 -1.55 -15.13 -62.22
CA ARG A 365 -1.77 -16.42 -62.89
C ARG A 365 -1.68 -17.57 -61.88
N GLY A 366 -2.40 -18.65 -62.13
CA GLY A 366 -2.41 -19.85 -61.30
C GLY A 366 -3.55 -19.86 -60.29
N ARG A 367 -3.34 -20.51 -59.14
CA ARG A 367 -4.36 -20.68 -58.10
C ARG A 367 -3.77 -20.56 -56.69
N GLY A 368 -4.62 -20.26 -55.71
CA GLY A 368 -4.29 -20.37 -54.30
C GLY A 368 -4.08 -21.82 -53.83
N PHE A 369 -3.69 -21.96 -52.57
CA PHE A 369 -3.46 -23.27 -51.95
C PHE A 369 -4.77 -24.02 -51.67
N THR A 370 -4.69 -25.34 -51.74
CA THR A 370 -5.73 -26.28 -51.32
C THR A 370 -5.20 -27.16 -50.19
N LYS A 371 -6.07 -27.88 -49.47
CA LYS A 371 -5.67 -28.75 -48.34
C LYS A 371 -4.69 -29.87 -48.70
N GLY A 372 -4.56 -30.21 -49.99
CA GLY A 372 -3.61 -31.22 -50.48
C GLY A 372 -2.25 -30.64 -50.90
N ASP A 373 -2.12 -29.31 -50.97
CA ASP A 373 -0.90 -28.66 -51.43
C ASP A 373 0.11 -28.53 -50.29
N PHE A 374 1.09 -29.43 -50.25
CA PHE A 374 2.11 -29.43 -49.22
C PHE A 374 3.45 -28.85 -49.70
N TYR A 375 4.04 -29.42 -50.76
CA TYR A 375 5.32 -28.97 -51.31
C TYR A 375 5.13 -27.98 -52.46
N THR A 376 4.44 -26.88 -52.18
CA THR A 376 4.08 -25.87 -53.18
C THR A 376 4.43 -24.46 -52.71
N CYS A 377 4.49 -23.50 -53.64
CA CYS A 377 4.64 -22.09 -53.32
C CYS A 377 3.93 -21.17 -54.30
N LEU A 378 3.71 -19.92 -53.86
CA LEU A 378 3.42 -18.78 -54.72
C LEU A 378 4.65 -17.87 -54.73
N ILE A 379 5.00 -17.36 -55.90
CA ILE A 379 6.18 -16.54 -56.13
C ILE A 379 5.79 -15.22 -56.81
N SER A 380 6.49 -14.13 -56.48
CA SER A 380 6.25 -12.83 -57.11
C SER A 380 6.71 -12.84 -58.58
N LYS A 381 6.13 -11.96 -59.39
CA LYS A 381 6.53 -11.80 -60.79
C LYS A 381 8.02 -11.44 -60.95
N SER A 382 8.55 -10.57 -60.09
CA SER A 382 9.96 -10.17 -60.13
C SER A 382 10.90 -11.32 -59.73
N ALA A 383 10.52 -12.10 -58.71
CA ALA A 383 11.32 -13.22 -58.25
C ALA A 383 11.34 -14.38 -59.25
N ILE A 384 10.24 -14.68 -59.95
CA ILE A 384 10.22 -15.77 -60.94
C ILE A 384 11.04 -15.43 -62.20
N GLU A 385 11.05 -14.16 -62.61
CA GLU A 385 11.89 -13.67 -63.72
C GLU A 385 13.38 -13.83 -63.35
N SER A 386 13.77 -13.32 -62.19
CA SER A 386 15.16 -13.43 -61.67
C SER A 386 15.58 -14.90 -61.49
N LEU A 387 14.69 -15.75 -60.97
CA LEU A 387 14.97 -17.17 -60.77
C LEU A 387 15.11 -17.94 -62.09
N SER A 388 14.38 -17.53 -63.14
CA SER A 388 14.51 -18.15 -64.47
C SER A 388 15.87 -17.85 -65.09
N ASP A 389 16.36 -16.62 -64.93
CA ASP A 389 17.68 -16.20 -65.37
C ASP A 389 18.79 -16.90 -64.57
N GLU A 390 18.61 -16.98 -63.24
CA GLU A 390 19.57 -17.60 -62.32
C GLU A 390 19.79 -19.10 -62.65
N LEU A 391 18.68 -19.83 -62.89
CA LEU A 391 18.65 -21.26 -63.23
C LEU A 391 18.92 -21.57 -64.71
N GLY A 392 18.94 -20.56 -65.60
CA GLY A 392 19.12 -20.75 -67.04
C GLY A 392 17.98 -21.53 -67.73
N ARG A 393 16.80 -21.59 -67.11
CA ARG A 393 15.60 -22.23 -67.66
C ARG A 393 14.36 -21.42 -67.30
N LYS A 394 13.39 -21.36 -68.21
CA LYS A 394 12.13 -20.65 -67.96
C LYS A 394 11.35 -21.36 -66.85
N MET A 395 11.12 -20.66 -65.74
CA MET A 395 10.25 -21.11 -64.66
C MET A 395 8.83 -20.58 -64.89
N ASP A 396 7.84 -21.46 -64.81
CA ASP A 396 6.41 -21.11 -64.89
C ASP A 396 5.60 -22.03 -63.96
N ILE A 397 4.29 -21.82 -63.88
CA ILE A 397 3.37 -22.65 -63.09
C ILE A 397 3.58 -24.14 -63.43
N GLY A 398 3.69 -24.97 -62.40
CA GLY A 398 3.99 -26.41 -62.50
C GLY A 398 5.49 -26.74 -62.50
N SER A 399 6.37 -25.74 -62.64
CA SER A 399 7.82 -25.94 -62.48
C SER A 399 8.19 -26.12 -61.00
N SER A 400 9.14 -27.00 -60.72
CA SER A 400 9.68 -27.21 -59.37
C SER A 400 11.12 -26.75 -59.25
N PHE A 401 11.54 -26.33 -58.06
CA PHE A 401 12.93 -26.02 -57.73
C PHE A 401 13.28 -26.55 -56.34
N HIS A 402 14.58 -26.76 -56.09
CA HIS A 402 15.08 -27.20 -54.80
C HIS A 402 15.21 -26.01 -53.85
N LEU A 403 14.49 -26.06 -52.74
CA LEU A 403 14.61 -25.13 -51.63
C LEU A 403 15.00 -25.90 -50.37
N TRP A 404 16.22 -25.68 -49.89
CA TRP A 404 16.77 -26.29 -48.66
C TRP A 404 16.54 -27.81 -48.55
N GLY A 405 16.78 -28.54 -49.64
CA GLY A 405 16.65 -29.99 -49.70
C GLY A 405 15.25 -30.52 -50.05
N VAL A 406 14.28 -29.63 -50.27
CA VAL A 406 12.90 -30.00 -50.63
C VAL A 406 12.56 -29.49 -52.03
N ASN A 407 11.89 -30.32 -52.85
CA ASN A 407 11.39 -29.92 -54.15
C ASN A 407 10.05 -29.20 -54.00
N ILE A 408 10.02 -27.89 -54.27
CA ILE A 408 8.82 -27.06 -54.16
C ILE A 408 8.30 -26.74 -55.56
N THR A 409 7.00 -26.93 -55.77
CA THR A 409 6.32 -26.68 -57.05
C THR A 409 5.58 -25.35 -57.04
N ILE A 410 5.77 -24.55 -58.09
CA ILE A 410 5.10 -23.25 -58.23
C ILE A 410 3.65 -23.48 -58.68
N VAL A 411 2.67 -23.02 -57.88
CA VAL A 411 1.23 -23.17 -58.20
C VAL A 411 0.54 -21.85 -58.57
N GLY A 412 1.20 -20.73 -58.33
CA GLY A 412 0.71 -19.42 -58.72
C GLY A 412 1.78 -18.33 -58.66
N ILE A 413 1.52 -17.27 -59.43
CA ILE A 413 2.37 -16.09 -59.57
C ILE A 413 1.56 -14.87 -59.14
N PHE A 414 2.11 -14.07 -58.22
CA PHE A 414 1.44 -12.90 -57.66
C PHE A 414 2.18 -11.59 -57.93
N ASP A 415 1.48 -10.47 -57.77
CA ASP A 415 2.05 -9.12 -57.82
C ASP A 415 2.44 -8.65 -56.40
N GLY A 416 3.74 -8.45 -56.15
CA GLY A 416 4.22 -8.03 -54.83
C GLY A 416 3.75 -6.64 -54.42
N LYS A 417 3.51 -5.72 -55.36
CA LYS A 417 2.98 -4.39 -55.05
C LYS A 417 1.51 -4.44 -54.61
N LEU A 418 0.76 -5.44 -55.05
CA LEU A 418 -0.60 -5.68 -54.57
C LEU A 418 -0.59 -6.36 -53.20
N LEU A 419 0.38 -7.25 -52.94
CA LEU A 419 0.58 -7.85 -51.62
C LEU A 419 0.85 -6.79 -50.54
N ASP A 420 1.66 -5.77 -50.85
CA ASP A 420 1.94 -4.64 -49.93
C ASP A 420 0.69 -3.82 -49.56
N LYS A 421 -0.38 -3.90 -50.36
CA LYS A 421 -1.64 -3.19 -50.10
C LYS A 421 -2.64 -4.02 -49.29
N ILE A 422 -2.34 -5.29 -49.01
CA ILE A 422 -3.19 -6.13 -48.17
C ILE A 422 -2.94 -5.79 -46.71
N ILE A 423 -3.92 -5.13 -46.11
CA ILE A 423 -3.94 -4.70 -44.72
C ILE A 423 -4.95 -5.55 -43.94
N ASP A 424 -4.57 -5.99 -42.74
CA ASP A 424 -5.45 -6.76 -41.85
C ASP A 424 -6.24 -5.86 -40.89
N ILE A 425 -7.07 -6.45 -40.02
CA ILE A 425 -7.97 -5.72 -39.13
C ILE A 425 -7.24 -4.81 -38.13
N ASP A 426 -5.97 -5.06 -37.84
CA ASP A 426 -5.16 -4.21 -36.97
C ASP A 426 -4.54 -3.00 -37.70
N GLY A 427 -4.80 -2.86 -39.01
CA GLY A 427 -4.29 -1.77 -39.85
C GLY A 427 -2.86 -1.99 -40.34
N VAL A 428 -2.34 -3.20 -40.19
CA VAL A 428 -0.95 -3.55 -40.52
C VAL A 428 -0.90 -4.48 -41.74
N GLN A 429 0.19 -4.44 -42.49
CA GLN A 429 0.41 -5.32 -43.64
C GLN A 429 0.56 -6.77 -43.19
N ILE A 430 0.13 -7.72 -44.04
CA ILE A 430 0.26 -9.16 -43.75
C ILE A 430 1.68 -9.71 -43.99
N THR A 431 2.51 -8.96 -44.70
CA THR A 431 3.90 -9.31 -45.00
C THR A 431 4.73 -9.39 -43.72
N PRO A 432 5.83 -10.16 -43.69
CA PRO A 432 6.69 -10.23 -42.50
C PRO A 432 7.26 -8.87 -42.08
N VAL A 433 7.33 -8.63 -40.78
CA VAL A 433 8.01 -7.44 -40.22
C VAL A 433 9.52 -7.68 -40.17
N GLU A 434 10.30 -6.62 -40.42
CA GLU A 434 11.76 -6.61 -40.39
C GLU A 434 12.31 -6.63 -38.95
N LEU A 435 11.96 -7.68 -38.19
CA LEU A 435 12.31 -7.84 -36.78
C LEU A 435 13.83 -7.84 -36.54
N TRP A 436 14.62 -8.30 -37.51
CA TRP A 436 16.10 -8.33 -37.44
C TRP A 436 16.74 -6.93 -37.51
N LEU A 437 16.01 -5.91 -37.98
CA LEU A 437 16.43 -4.52 -37.97
C LEU A 437 15.91 -3.75 -36.75
N GLY A 438 15.12 -4.39 -35.87
CA GLY A 438 14.41 -3.71 -34.80
C GLY A 438 13.41 -2.67 -35.32
N SER A 439 12.94 -2.85 -36.57
CA SER A 439 12.00 -1.96 -37.24
C SER A 439 10.58 -2.52 -37.18
N THR A 440 9.59 -1.64 -37.29
CA THR A 440 8.19 -2.02 -37.56
C THR A 440 7.87 -1.99 -39.05
N SER A 441 8.86 -1.73 -39.90
CA SER A 441 8.74 -1.83 -41.35
C SER A 441 8.49 -3.28 -41.77
N HIS A 442 7.76 -3.43 -42.87
CA HIS A 442 7.49 -4.73 -43.46
C HIS A 442 8.38 -4.99 -44.66
N VAL A 443 8.66 -6.27 -44.90
CA VAL A 443 9.33 -6.73 -46.11
C VAL A 443 8.44 -6.43 -47.31
N ILE A 444 9.06 -5.86 -48.35
CA ILE A 444 8.42 -5.59 -49.64
C ILE A 444 7.91 -6.90 -50.25
N GLY A 445 6.68 -6.93 -50.72
CA GLY A 445 5.99 -8.14 -51.18
C GLY A 445 6.69 -8.86 -52.33
N ASP A 446 7.46 -8.15 -53.16
CA ASP A 446 8.28 -8.74 -54.23
C ASP A 446 9.38 -9.67 -53.68
N ASN A 447 9.82 -9.44 -52.44
CA ASN A 447 10.87 -10.21 -51.76
C ASN A 447 10.32 -11.32 -50.86
N VAL A 448 9.01 -11.59 -50.91
CA VAL A 448 8.34 -12.59 -50.06
C VAL A 448 8.05 -13.84 -50.89
N LEU A 449 8.39 -15.01 -50.35
CA LEU A 449 7.94 -16.30 -50.90
C LEU A 449 6.73 -16.78 -50.09
N ILE A 450 5.58 -17.05 -50.71
CA ILE A 450 4.41 -17.55 -49.98
C ILE A 450 4.39 -19.08 -50.03
N ILE A 451 4.28 -19.73 -48.88
CA ILE A 451 4.25 -21.19 -48.74
C ILE A 451 3.07 -21.67 -47.89
N PRO A 452 2.66 -22.95 -47.97
CA PRO A 452 1.66 -23.52 -47.09
C PRO A 452 2.11 -23.50 -45.61
N PHE A 453 1.20 -23.14 -44.71
CA PHE A 453 1.43 -23.15 -43.26
C PHE A 453 1.92 -24.51 -42.75
N ASP A 454 1.31 -25.61 -43.21
CA ASP A 454 1.66 -26.95 -42.74
C ASP A 454 3.08 -27.38 -43.18
N LEU A 455 3.54 -26.90 -44.34
CA LEU A 455 4.92 -27.10 -44.80
C LEU A 455 5.89 -26.40 -43.85
N ALA A 456 5.63 -25.11 -43.57
CA ALA A 456 6.48 -24.32 -42.71
C ALA A 456 6.54 -24.90 -41.28
N TRP A 457 5.38 -25.30 -40.76
CA TRP A 457 5.28 -25.89 -39.44
C TRP A 457 5.99 -27.25 -39.34
N LYS A 458 5.91 -28.09 -40.37
CA LYS A 458 6.55 -29.41 -40.37
C LYS A 458 8.08 -29.34 -40.50
N LEU A 459 8.58 -28.41 -41.33
CA LEU A 459 10.02 -28.29 -41.60
C LEU A 459 10.75 -27.48 -40.53
N TRP A 460 10.17 -26.36 -40.09
CA TRP A 460 10.84 -25.44 -39.16
C TRP A 460 10.12 -25.34 -37.82
N GLY A 461 8.80 -25.56 -37.76
CA GLY A 461 8.03 -25.52 -36.51
C GLY A 461 8.30 -24.24 -35.72
N SER A 462 8.54 -24.38 -34.40
CA SER A 462 8.91 -23.26 -33.55
C SER A 462 10.28 -22.62 -33.86
N TYR A 463 11.16 -23.30 -34.61
CA TYR A 463 12.43 -22.73 -35.05
C TYR A 463 12.27 -21.74 -36.21
N GLY A 464 11.11 -21.72 -36.88
CA GLY A 464 10.73 -20.75 -37.92
C GLY A 464 9.97 -19.54 -37.37
N ASN A 465 10.44 -18.94 -36.27
CA ASN A 465 9.81 -17.84 -35.51
C ASN A 465 8.39 -18.08 -34.96
N GLY A 466 7.80 -19.27 -35.14
CA GLY A 466 6.48 -19.62 -34.62
C GLY A 466 5.31 -18.88 -35.28
N ILE A 467 4.10 -19.02 -34.72
CA ILE A 467 2.89 -18.41 -35.29
C ILE A 467 2.90 -16.90 -35.03
N ALA A 468 2.96 -16.08 -36.08
CA ALA A 468 2.97 -14.63 -35.97
C ALA A 468 1.58 -14.07 -35.61
N SER A 469 0.54 -14.59 -36.26
CA SER A 469 -0.84 -14.20 -36.00
C SER A 469 -1.83 -15.30 -36.37
N ILE A 470 -3.04 -15.23 -35.82
CA ILE A 470 -4.16 -16.12 -36.16
C ILE A 470 -5.38 -15.26 -36.45
N ALA A 471 -5.84 -15.30 -37.70
CA ALA A 471 -7.03 -14.63 -38.16
C ALA A 471 -8.24 -15.58 -38.09
N ILE A 472 -9.36 -15.09 -37.57
CA ILE A 472 -10.62 -15.84 -37.47
C ILE A 472 -11.73 -15.01 -38.10
N LYS A 473 -12.26 -15.45 -39.23
CA LYS A 473 -13.38 -14.79 -39.92
C LYS A 473 -14.72 -15.36 -39.46
N THR A 474 -15.64 -14.46 -39.11
CA THR A 474 -17.01 -14.78 -38.72
C THR A 474 -17.99 -14.42 -39.82
N ASN A 475 -19.15 -15.08 -39.82
CA ASN A 475 -20.18 -14.84 -40.84
C ASN A 475 -20.97 -13.56 -40.53
N THR A 476 -21.15 -13.22 -39.25
CA THR A 476 -21.86 -12.00 -38.82
C THR A 476 -21.04 -11.15 -37.84
N PRO A 477 -21.31 -9.83 -37.75
CA PRO A 477 -20.70 -8.94 -36.76
C PRO A 477 -21.05 -9.30 -35.30
N GLU A 478 -22.22 -9.88 -35.05
CA GLU A 478 -22.63 -10.30 -33.70
C GLU A 478 -21.81 -11.51 -33.23
N GLN A 479 -21.46 -12.39 -34.17
CA GLN A 479 -20.59 -13.53 -33.88
C GLN A 479 -19.16 -13.10 -33.55
N SER A 480 -18.63 -12.05 -34.19
CA SER A 480 -17.29 -11.53 -33.84
C SER A 480 -17.26 -10.96 -32.43
N GLU A 481 -18.31 -10.23 -32.03
CA GLU A 481 -18.47 -9.73 -30.66
C GLU A 481 -18.54 -10.86 -29.62
N PHE A 482 -19.35 -11.90 -29.88
CA PHE A 482 -19.44 -13.05 -28.98
C PHE A 482 -18.11 -13.79 -28.87
N LEU A 483 -17.45 -14.04 -30.01
CA LEU A 483 -16.16 -14.73 -30.06
C LEU A 483 -15.06 -13.93 -29.38
N GLY A 484 -14.95 -12.63 -29.67
CA GLY A 484 -13.99 -11.73 -29.06
C GLY A 484 -14.12 -11.69 -27.54
N LYS A 485 -15.37 -11.67 -27.03
CA LYS A 485 -15.65 -11.76 -25.58
C LYS A 485 -15.19 -13.09 -24.98
N GLU A 486 -15.56 -14.22 -25.56
CA GLU A 486 -15.15 -15.56 -25.08
C GLU A 486 -13.62 -15.73 -25.10
N LEU A 487 -12.96 -15.26 -26.17
CA LEU A 487 -11.51 -15.29 -26.29
C LEU A 487 -10.83 -14.38 -25.26
N ALA A 488 -11.39 -13.20 -24.98
CA ALA A 488 -10.84 -12.27 -23.98
C ALA A 488 -10.86 -12.82 -22.55
N TYR A 489 -11.83 -13.66 -22.18
CA TYR A 489 -11.79 -14.36 -20.89
C TYR A 489 -10.74 -15.47 -20.85
N SER A 490 -10.33 -16.01 -22.00
CA SER A 490 -9.52 -17.23 -22.06
C SER A 490 -8.10 -17.03 -22.57
N ILE A 491 -7.75 -15.84 -23.08
CA ILE A 491 -6.44 -15.47 -23.62
C ILE A 491 -6.02 -14.18 -22.92
N VAL A 492 -4.91 -14.23 -22.18
CA VAL A 492 -4.48 -13.13 -21.28
C VAL A 492 -3.25 -12.37 -21.83
N THR A 493 -2.46 -13.00 -22.69
CA THR A 493 -1.12 -12.50 -23.10
C THR A 493 -1.06 -11.94 -24.52
N THR A 494 -2.19 -11.91 -25.23
CA THR A 494 -2.23 -11.58 -26.66
C THR A 494 -3.27 -10.49 -26.90
N SER A 495 -2.97 -9.54 -27.78
CA SER A 495 -3.94 -8.54 -28.21
C SER A 495 -5.01 -9.22 -29.07
N ILE A 496 -6.26 -9.04 -28.68
CA ILE A 496 -7.42 -9.56 -29.40
C ILE A 496 -8.04 -8.38 -30.13
N TYR A 497 -7.75 -8.26 -31.41
CA TYR A 497 -8.40 -7.29 -32.27
C TYR A 497 -9.73 -7.87 -32.70
N ASN A 498 -10.82 -7.16 -32.46
CA ASN A 498 -12.17 -7.55 -32.83
C ASN A 498 -12.76 -6.55 -33.82
N ALA A 499 -13.10 -7.03 -35.00
CA ALA A 499 -13.76 -6.27 -36.05
C ALA A 499 -15.27 -6.56 -36.04
N LYS A 500 -16.06 -5.51 -35.80
CA LYS A 500 -17.52 -5.55 -35.79
C LYS A 500 -18.08 -4.47 -36.70
N GLY A 501 -18.59 -4.88 -37.86
CA GLY A 501 -19.04 -3.94 -38.89
C GLY A 501 -17.86 -3.09 -39.33
N ASP A 502 -17.99 -1.76 -39.28
CA ASP A 502 -16.93 -0.83 -39.67
C ASP A 502 -16.00 -0.42 -38.51
N LYS A 503 -16.10 -1.05 -37.33
CA LYS A 503 -15.31 -0.68 -36.16
C LYS A 503 -14.39 -1.80 -35.72
N VAL A 504 -13.14 -1.46 -35.44
CA VAL A 504 -12.16 -2.34 -34.82
C VAL A 504 -11.92 -1.92 -33.38
N SER A 505 -11.88 -2.89 -32.46
CA SER A 505 -11.53 -2.66 -31.07
C SER A 505 -10.59 -3.74 -30.55
N ILE A 506 -9.59 -3.34 -29.78
CA ILE A 506 -8.79 -4.27 -28.97
C ILE A 506 -9.60 -4.59 -27.73
N ILE A 507 -9.91 -5.86 -27.53
CA ILE A 507 -10.68 -6.36 -26.39
C ILE A 507 -9.74 -7.12 -25.46
N GLY A 508 -9.89 -6.90 -24.16
CA GLY A 508 -9.23 -7.70 -23.15
C GLY A 508 -10.01 -7.72 -21.85
N VAL A 509 -9.73 -8.71 -21.02
CA VAL A 509 -10.26 -8.79 -19.65
C VAL A 509 -9.13 -8.47 -18.69
N ARG A 510 -9.36 -7.50 -17.80
CA ARG A 510 -8.49 -7.28 -16.65
C ARG A 510 -9.31 -7.31 -15.37
N PRO A 511 -8.76 -7.84 -14.26
CA PRO A 511 -9.35 -7.61 -12.95
C PRO A 511 -9.40 -6.10 -12.71
N TRP A 512 -10.58 -5.57 -12.43
CA TRP A 512 -10.76 -4.18 -12.08
C TRP A 512 -11.69 -4.08 -10.87
N TYR A 513 -11.41 -3.11 -10.00
CA TYR A 513 -12.27 -2.83 -8.87
C TYR A 513 -13.53 -2.15 -9.38
N GLU A 514 -14.61 -2.91 -9.44
CA GLU A 514 -15.92 -2.37 -9.75
C GLU A 514 -16.51 -1.87 -8.43
N ALA A 515 -16.38 -0.57 -8.25
CA ALA A 515 -16.93 0.11 -7.10
C ALA A 515 -18.35 0.58 -7.43
N SER A 516 -19.28 -0.37 -7.51
CA SER A 516 -20.70 -0.01 -7.46
C SER A 516 -20.91 0.75 -6.15
N ASN A 517 -21.44 1.97 -6.18
CA ASN A 517 -21.92 2.70 -5.00
C ASN A 517 -20.85 3.36 -4.08
N ILE A 518 -19.68 3.79 -4.56
CA ILE A 518 -18.80 4.70 -3.77
C ILE A 518 -19.57 5.93 -3.26
N GLN A 519 -20.50 6.43 -4.09
CA GLN A 519 -21.40 7.54 -3.73
C GLN A 519 -22.18 7.25 -2.43
N ASN A 520 -22.53 5.98 -2.18
CA ASN A 520 -23.29 5.56 -0.99
C ASN A 520 -22.41 5.43 0.27
N LEU A 521 -21.07 5.49 0.16
CA LEU A 521 -20.17 5.52 1.31
C LEU A 521 -19.92 6.94 1.85
N ILE A 522 -20.02 7.95 0.97
CA ILE A 522 -19.72 9.34 1.34
C ILE A 522 -20.74 9.88 2.35
N VAL A 523 -22.03 9.64 2.11
CA VAL A 523 -23.11 10.16 2.96
C VAL A 523 -23.03 9.61 4.40
N PRO A 524 -22.91 8.29 4.65
CA PRO A 524 -22.72 7.76 6.01
C PRO A 524 -21.45 8.28 6.70
N LEU A 525 -20.35 8.45 5.97
CA LEU A 525 -19.11 9.02 6.53
C LEU A 525 -19.32 10.46 7.00
N ILE A 526 -20.01 11.29 6.23
CA ILE A 526 -20.32 12.68 6.60
C ILE A 526 -21.25 12.71 7.81
N ILE A 527 -22.32 11.89 7.81
CA ILE A 527 -23.26 11.80 8.94
C ILE A 527 -22.49 11.41 10.20
N ALA A 528 -21.66 10.36 10.13
CA ALA A 528 -20.82 9.93 11.24
C ALA A 528 -19.90 11.04 11.75
N ALA A 529 -19.24 11.75 10.83
CA ALA A 529 -18.33 12.83 11.17
C ALA A 529 -19.04 13.97 11.92
N LEU A 530 -20.23 14.35 11.47
CA LEU A 530 -21.06 15.37 12.11
C LEU A 530 -21.57 14.91 13.47
N THR A 531 -22.07 13.68 13.58
CA THR A 531 -22.55 13.10 14.84
C THR A 531 -21.43 13.04 15.89
N ILE A 532 -20.24 12.58 15.53
CA ILE A 532 -19.09 12.52 16.45
C ILE A 532 -18.64 13.92 16.86
N THR A 533 -18.62 14.87 15.91
CA THR A 533 -18.27 16.27 16.20
C THR A 533 -19.23 16.88 17.21
N ASP A 534 -20.54 16.69 17.02
CA ASP A 534 -21.59 17.20 17.91
C ASP A 534 -21.48 16.59 19.33
N LEU A 535 -21.34 15.26 19.40
CA LEU A 535 -21.16 14.55 20.67
C LEU A 535 -19.92 15.02 21.45
N MET A 536 -18.79 15.23 20.75
CA MET A 536 -17.56 15.74 21.37
C MET A 536 -17.69 17.21 21.75
N LEU A 537 -18.38 18.03 20.96
CA LEU A 537 -18.61 19.44 21.28
C LEU A 537 -19.48 19.58 22.53
N GLY A 538 -20.56 18.80 22.64
CA GLY A 538 -21.39 18.72 23.85
C GLY A 538 -20.58 18.28 25.07
N ALA A 539 -19.67 17.30 24.91
CA ALA A 539 -18.77 16.87 25.98
C ALA A 539 -17.80 17.96 26.44
N VAL A 540 -17.32 18.83 25.55
CA VAL A 540 -16.49 20.00 25.90
C VAL A 540 -17.30 21.03 26.66
N TYR A 541 -18.50 21.37 26.19
CA TYR A 541 -19.33 22.43 26.78
C TYR A 541 -19.78 22.12 28.21
N GLU A 542 -20.15 20.87 28.49
CA GLU A 542 -20.49 20.46 29.85
C GLU A 542 -19.30 20.46 30.82
N ARG A 543 -18.09 20.36 30.28
CA ARG A 543 -16.85 20.28 31.07
C ARG A 543 -16.07 21.59 31.11
N VAL A 544 -16.65 22.71 30.67
CA VAL A 544 -15.98 24.02 30.72
C VAL A 544 -15.49 24.34 32.13
N ARG A 545 -16.30 24.06 33.17
CA ARG A 545 -15.89 24.27 34.56
C ARG A 545 -14.69 23.40 34.96
N GLU A 546 -14.67 22.13 34.55
CA GLU A 546 -13.54 21.22 34.80
C GLU A 546 -12.27 21.69 34.06
N ILE A 547 -12.41 22.13 32.80
CA ILE A 547 -11.31 22.71 32.01
C ILE A 547 -10.72 23.95 32.68
N SER A 548 -11.56 24.82 33.25
CA SER A 548 -11.11 25.98 34.00
C SER A 548 -10.35 25.61 35.28
N ILE A 549 -10.77 24.55 35.98
CA ILE A 549 -10.04 24.02 37.15
C ILE A 549 -8.67 23.49 36.74
N TYR A 550 -8.61 22.69 35.66
CA TYR A 550 -7.36 22.18 35.11
C TYR A 550 -6.39 23.31 34.69
N SER A 551 -6.92 24.36 34.08
CA SER A 551 -6.16 25.56 33.71
C SER A 551 -5.63 26.30 34.94
N ALA A 552 -6.44 26.44 36.00
CA ALA A 552 -6.01 27.05 37.26
C ALA A 552 -4.91 26.24 37.97
N LEU A 553 -4.90 24.91 37.78
CA LEU A 553 -3.84 24.01 38.25
C LEU A 553 -2.59 24.00 37.35
N GLY A 554 -2.56 24.80 36.28
CA GLY A 554 -1.39 25.00 35.42
C GLY A 554 -1.32 24.10 34.18
N LEU A 555 -2.41 23.44 33.77
CA LEU A 555 -2.43 22.70 32.51
C LEU A 555 -2.42 23.64 31.31
N ALA A 556 -1.41 23.48 30.44
CA ALA A 556 -1.31 24.23 29.19
C ALA A 556 -2.46 23.87 28.23
N PRO A 557 -2.85 24.78 27.32
CA PRO A 557 -3.94 24.54 26.36
C PRO A 557 -3.79 23.30 25.49
N LEU A 558 -2.56 22.99 25.07
CA LEU A 558 -2.26 21.80 24.30
C LEU A 558 -2.51 20.51 25.10
N HIS A 559 -2.34 20.54 26.43
CA HIS A 559 -2.60 19.39 27.29
C HIS A 559 -4.10 19.12 27.45
N VAL A 560 -4.91 20.18 27.54
CA VAL A 560 -6.36 20.07 27.56
C VAL A 560 -6.86 19.52 26.22
N ALA A 561 -6.38 20.05 25.09
CA ALA A 561 -6.67 19.47 23.78
C ALA A 561 -6.27 17.99 23.70
N GLY A 562 -5.08 17.64 24.22
CA GLY A 562 -4.58 16.27 24.25
C GLY A 562 -5.45 15.31 25.07
N MET A 563 -6.10 15.76 26.14
CA MET A 563 -7.05 14.94 26.92
C MET A 563 -8.28 14.57 26.10
N PHE A 564 -8.88 15.54 25.40
CA PHE A 564 -10.06 15.31 24.56
C PHE A 564 -9.71 14.50 23.30
N LEU A 565 -8.55 14.73 22.70
CA LEU A 565 -8.07 13.93 21.58
C LEU A 565 -7.83 12.46 22.00
N ALA A 566 -7.28 12.23 23.20
CA ALA A 566 -7.14 10.88 23.75
C ALA A 566 -8.49 10.20 24.00
N GLU A 567 -9.48 10.95 24.49
CA GLU A 567 -10.87 10.47 24.65
C GLU A 567 -11.45 10.02 23.30
N ALA A 568 -11.27 10.84 22.25
CA ALA A 568 -11.75 10.53 20.91
C ALA A 568 -11.04 9.34 20.27
N ILE A 569 -9.70 9.23 20.41
CA ILE A 569 -8.94 8.07 19.91
C ILE A 569 -9.42 6.79 20.59
N ALA A 570 -9.60 6.83 21.92
CA ALA A 570 -10.09 5.69 22.67
C ALA A 570 -11.50 5.29 22.20
N LEU A 571 -12.42 6.25 22.04
CA LEU A 571 -13.77 6.00 21.52
C LEU A 571 -13.76 5.43 20.09
N ALA A 572 -12.89 5.94 19.21
CA ALA A 572 -12.77 5.47 17.84
C ALA A 572 -12.34 4.00 17.79
N VAL A 573 -11.32 3.61 18.57
CA VAL A 573 -10.85 2.23 18.63
C VAL A 573 -11.85 1.31 19.36
N LEU A 574 -12.40 1.77 20.48
CA LEU A 574 -13.41 1.04 21.26
C LEU A 574 -14.70 0.81 20.48
N GLY A 575 -15.07 1.71 19.58
CA GLY A 575 -16.21 1.54 18.67
C GLY A 575 -15.88 0.67 17.45
N ALA A 576 -14.63 0.72 16.97
CA ALA A 576 -14.25 0.05 15.73
C ALA A 576 -14.24 -1.47 15.78
N PHE A 577 -13.66 -2.06 16.81
CA PHE A 577 -13.61 -3.52 16.91
C PHE A 577 -15.02 -4.13 17.09
N PRO A 578 -15.88 -3.66 18.02
CA PRO A 578 -17.26 -4.15 18.14
C PRO A 578 -18.10 -3.83 16.90
N GLY A 579 -17.91 -2.68 16.27
CA GLY A 579 -18.60 -2.30 15.04
C GLY A 579 -18.26 -3.24 13.88
N TYR A 580 -16.98 -3.62 13.73
CA TYR A 580 -16.56 -4.63 12.76
C TYR A 580 -17.19 -6.00 13.06
N VAL A 581 -17.08 -6.46 14.31
CA VAL A 581 -17.67 -7.74 14.77
C VAL A 581 -19.17 -7.81 14.50
N ALA A 582 -19.90 -6.74 14.87
CA ALA A 582 -21.34 -6.63 14.62
C ALA A 582 -21.65 -6.52 13.12
N GLY A 583 -20.81 -5.83 12.33
CA GLY A 583 -20.98 -5.67 10.89
C GLY A 583 -20.85 -7.01 10.16
N VAL A 584 -19.81 -7.78 10.46
CA VAL A 584 -19.64 -9.14 9.93
C VAL A 584 -20.80 -10.05 10.36
N GLY A 585 -21.20 -10.00 11.63
CA GLY A 585 -22.34 -10.75 12.14
C GLY A 585 -23.65 -10.41 11.43
N MET A 586 -23.92 -9.12 11.21
CA MET A 586 -25.11 -8.64 10.51
C MET A 586 -25.12 -9.12 9.05
N VAL A 587 -24.02 -8.94 8.31
CA VAL A 587 -23.92 -9.38 6.92
C VAL A 587 -24.07 -10.90 6.82
N SER A 588 -23.41 -11.64 7.71
CA SER A 588 -23.54 -13.11 7.78
C SER A 588 -25.00 -13.52 8.02
N LEU A 589 -25.71 -12.86 8.94
CA LEU A 589 -27.12 -13.11 9.20
C LEU A 589 -27.99 -12.80 7.97
N MET A 590 -27.77 -11.66 7.31
CA MET A 590 -28.51 -11.27 6.11
C MET A 590 -28.28 -12.22 4.93
N LEU A 591 -27.08 -12.79 4.80
CA LEU A 591 -26.77 -13.84 3.83
C LEU A 591 -27.54 -15.13 4.12
N HIS A 592 -27.58 -15.58 5.37
CA HIS A 592 -28.34 -16.78 5.77
C HIS A 592 -29.85 -16.60 5.53
N LEU A 593 -30.36 -15.38 5.68
CA LEU A 593 -31.75 -15.04 5.44
C LEU A 593 -32.09 -14.78 3.96
N ASN A 594 -31.12 -14.88 3.04
CA ASN A 594 -31.27 -14.60 1.60
C ASN A 594 -31.88 -13.21 1.30
N VAL A 595 -31.56 -12.20 2.11
CA VAL A 595 -32.09 -10.82 1.95
C VAL A 595 -31.32 -10.04 0.87
N TYR A 596 -30.11 -10.48 0.52
CA TYR A 596 -29.29 -9.82 -0.48
C TYR A 596 -29.71 -10.12 -1.93
N PRO A 597 -29.56 -9.17 -2.87
CA PRO A 597 -29.79 -9.41 -4.29
C PRO A 597 -28.91 -10.55 -4.82
N PRO A 598 -29.38 -11.36 -5.78
CA PRO A 598 -28.64 -12.51 -6.33
C PRO A 598 -27.30 -12.17 -7.01
N ASN A 599 -26.99 -10.88 -7.21
CA ASN A 599 -25.72 -10.40 -7.77
C ASN A 599 -24.84 -9.63 -6.77
N PHE A 600 -25.23 -9.61 -5.48
CA PHE A 600 -24.47 -8.93 -4.44
C PHE A 600 -23.70 -9.95 -3.59
N TYR A 601 -22.37 -9.92 -3.70
CA TYR A 601 -21.47 -10.78 -2.95
C TYR A 601 -20.71 -9.93 -1.93
N PRO A 602 -21.16 -9.82 -0.68
CA PRO A 602 -20.43 -9.06 0.33
C PRO A 602 -19.14 -9.81 0.66
N ASN A 603 -18.00 -9.25 0.24
CA ASN A 603 -16.71 -9.83 0.53
C ASN A 603 -16.22 -9.36 1.91
N LEU A 604 -16.68 -10.04 2.96
CA LEU A 604 -16.32 -9.79 4.36
C LEU A 604 -14.84 -9.98 4.68
N SER A 605 -14.11 -10.66 3.79
CA SER A 605 -12.67 -10.91 3.91
C SER A 605 -11.84 -10.01 3.01
N SER A 606 -12.43 -8.96 2.45
CA SER A 606 -11.71 -8.08 1.55
C SER A 606 -10.86 -7.06 2.30
N ILE A 607 -9.75 -6.68 1.68
CA ILE A 607 -8.96 -5.52 2.07
C ILE A 607 -9.79 -4.22 2.15
N PHE A 608 -10.93 -4.13 1.46
CA PHE A 608 -11.84 -2.99 1.56
C PHE A 608 -12.45 -2.81 2.95
N VAL A 609 -12.65 -3.90 3.70
CA VAL A 609 -13.14 -3.83 5.08
C VAL A 609 -12.09 -3.19 5.99
N ILE A 610 -10.80 -3.44 5.73
CA ILE A 610 -9.68 -2.75 6.39
C ILE A 610 -9.77 -1.26 6.09
N TRP A 611 -9.85 -0.88 4.81
CA TRP A 611 -9.95 0.53 4.40
C TRP A 611 -11.15 1.22 5.02
N ALA A 612 -12.33 0.62 5.00
CA ALA A 612 -13.54 1.20 5.58
C ALA A 612 -13.41 1.42 7.09
N THR A 613 -12.88 0.42 7.81
CA THR A 613 -12.67 0.54 9.26
C THR A 613 -11.60 1.59 9.58
N SER A 614 -10.48 1.61 8.85
CA SER A 614 -9.41 2.61 9.01
C SER A 614 -9.88 4.02 8.70
N ILE A 615 -10.66 4.20 7.63
CA ILE A 615 -11.27 5.49 7.27
C ILE A 615 -12.25 5.92 8.37
N ALA A 616 -13.08 5.02 8.89
CA ALA A 616 -14.00 5.35 9.98
C ALA A 616 -13.28 5.81 11.25
N ILE A 617 -12.21 5.09 11.66
CA ILE A 617 -11.36 5.49 12.80
C ILE A 617 -10.71 6.85 12.53
N LEU A 618 -10.16 7.06 11.33
CA LEU A 618 -9.53 8.31 10.95
C LEU A 618 -10.53 9.48 11.00
N PHE A 619 -11.72 9.32 10.43
CA PHE A 619 -12.78 10.32 10.46
C PHE A 619 -13.24 10.61 11.88
N ALA A 620 -13.41 9.60 12.74
CA ALA A 620 -13.75 9.79 14.14
C ALA A 620 -12.70 10.66 14.87
N ILE A 621 -11.41 10.42 14.61
CA ILE A 621 -10.32 11.23 15.17
C ILE A 621 -10.33 12.64 14.58
N LEU A 622 -10.46 12.80 13.26
CA LEU A 622 -10.49 14.10 12.59
C LEU A 622 -11.66 14.97 13.07
N SER A 623 -12.84 14.39 13.26
CA SER A 623 -14.03 15.05 13.82
C SER A 623 -13.80 15.62 15.23
N SER A 624 -12.86 15.04 15.99
CA SER A 624 -12.54 15.51 17.34
C SER A 624 -11.53 16.66 17.38
N LEU A 625 -10.86 16.98 16.27
CA LEU A 625 -9.82 18.02 16.21
C LEU A 625 -10.41 19.40 16.52
N TYR A 626 -11.55 19.74 15.92
CA TYR A 626 -12.20 21.03 16.15
C TYR A 626 -12.71 21.19 17.60
N PRO A 627 -13.47 20.23 18.17
CA PRO A 627 -13.84 20.26 19.59
C PRO A 627 -12.64 20.34 20.53
N SER A 628 -11.57 19.57 20.28
CA SER A 628 -10.35 19.58 21.11
C SER A 628 -9.64 20.94 21.06
N TYR A 629 -9.56 21.55 19.87
CA TYR A 629 -9.04 22.91 19.71
C TYR A 629 -9.91 23.92 20.46
N LYS A 630 -11.23 23.80 20.39
CA LYS A 630 -12.15 24.67 21.13
C LYS A 630 -11.99 24.52 22.64
N ALA A 631 -11.83 23.30 23.14
CA ALA A 631 -11.54 23.00 24.55
C ALA A 631 -10.26 23.71 25.04
N SER A 632 -9.21 23.70 24.21
CA SER A 632 -7.95 24.39 24.53
C SER A 632 -8.13 25.89 24.74
N LYS A 633 -9.03 26.55 23.99
CA LYS A 633 -9.28 27.99 24.14
C LYS A 633 -9.93 28.34 25.47
N PHE A 634 -10.71 27.44 26.06
CA PHE A 634 -11.30 27.64 27.39
C PHE A 634 -10.27 27.52 28.53
N SER A 635 -9.11 26.92 28.26
CA SER A 635 -8.05 26.72 29.25
C SER A 635 -7.01 27.84 29.31
N VAL A 636 -7.24 28.97 28.64
CA VAL A 636 -6.42 30.18 28.80
C VAL A 636 -7.07 31.04 29.88
N PRO A 637 -6.55 31.08 31.12
CA PRO A 637 -7.06 32.00 32.11
C PRO A 637 -6.64 33.40 31.64
N SER A 638 -7.65 34.21 31.33
CA SER A 638 -7.63 35.67 31.24
C SER A 638 -6.43 36.38 30.56
N LEU A 639 -6.80 37.21 29.61
CA LEU A 639 -6.03 38.22 28.86
C LEU A 639 -5.16 39.22 29.67
N ILE A 640 -4.77 39.01 30.93
CA ILE A 640 -4.20 40.08 31.75
C ILE A 640 -2.72 39.82 32.12
N ARG A 641 -1.86 40.49 31.35
CA ARG A 641 -0.43 40.82 31.56
C ARG A 641 0.57 39.65 31.49
N ARG A 642 1.08 39.40 30.27
CA ARG A 642 2.50 39.03 30.10
C ARG A 642 3.34 40.13 30.78
N TRP A 643 4.01 39.81 31.90
CA TRP A 643 4.98 40.72 32.52
C TRP A 643 6.00 41.16 31.46
N LYS A 644 6.04 42.47 31.20
CA LYS A 644 7.05 43.11 30.37
C LYS A 644 7.85 44.05 31.28
N PRO A 645 9.17 43.94 31.34
CA PRO A 645 9.99 44.90 32.08
C PRO A 645 9.81 46.30 31.47
N ILE A 646 9.96 47.32 32.32
CA ILE A 646 10.01 48.73 31.89
C ILE A 646 11.21 48.89 30.94
N ARG A 647 11.18 49.80 29.95
CA ARG A 647 12.33 50.01 29.06
C ARG A 647 13.51 50.70 29.79
N PRO A 648 14.77 50.43 29.43
CA PRO A 648 15.94 51.02 30.10
C PRO A 648 16.12 52.51 29.80
N THR A 649 16.64 53.24 30.79
CA THR A 649 17.04 54.64 30.71
C THR A 649 18.54 54.74 30.40
N GLY A 650 18.89 55.13 29.18
CA GLY A 650 20.29 55.22 28.75
C GLY A 650 20.97 53.84 28.71
N SER A 651 22.05 53.70 29.50
CA SER A 651 22.83 52.45 29.67
C SER A 651 22.47 51.68 30.94
N GLU A 652 21.52 52.16 31.75
CA GLU A 652 21.09 51.50 32.99
C GLU A 652 19.69 50.90 32.85
N TRP A 653 19.50 49.72 33.41
CA TRP A 653 18.21 49.06 33.47
C TRP A 653 17.93 48.50 34.86
N ILE A 654 16.94 49.11 35.52
CA ILE A 654 16.45 48.69 36.83
C ILE A 654 15.14 47.94 36.63
N ILE A 655 15.07 46.69 37.08
CA ILE A 655 13.95 45.79 36.85
C ILE A 655 13.51 45.19 38.19
N PRO A 656 12.44 45.71 38.81
CA PRO A 656 11.85 45.06 39.97
C PRO A 656 11.18 43.76 39.56
N LEU A 657 11.53 42.66 40.23
CA LEU A 657 10.93 41.36 39.99
C LEU A 657 9.61 41.23 40.77
N PRO A 658 8.56 40.63 40.18
CA PRO A 658 7.27 40.46 40.83
C PRO A 658 7.25 39.24 41.78
N PHE A 659 8.34 38.99 42.50
CA PHE A 659 8.47 37.88 43.44
C PHE A 659 8.79 38.41 44.83
N GLN A 660 8.07 37.88 45.82
CA GLN A 660 8.31 38.12 47.24
C GLN A 660 8.42 36.77 47.93
N PHE A 661 9.41 36.64 48.80
CA PHE A 661 9.68 35.44 49.59
C PHE A 661 9.85 35.84 51.06
N GLU A 662 9.70 34.88 51.96
CA GLU A 662 10.05 35.06 53.37
C GLU A 662 11.57 35.17 53.51
N ASP A 663 12.03 35.86 54.55
CA ASP A 663 13.45 36.21 54.67
C ASP A 663 14.37 34.97 54.78
N HIS A 664 13.90 33.88 55.40
CA HIS A 664 14.66 32.62 55.42
C HIS A 664 14.71 31.95 54.04
N GLU A 665 13.64 32.03 53.24
CA GLU A 665 13.57 31.47 51.89
C GLU A 665 14.44 32.27 50.92
N ALA A 666 14.58 33.58 51.13
CA ALA A 666 15.28 34.49 50.23
C ALA A 666 16.76 34.15 50.07
N LEU A 667 17.44 33.71 51.14
CA LEU A 667 18.84 33.27 51.09
C LEU A 667 18.98 31.96 50.28
N GLY A 668 18.02 31.05 50.41
CA GLY A 668 17.96 29.84 49.59
C GLY A 668 17.74 30.13 48.11
N VAL A 669 16.84 31.07 47.81
CA VAL A 669 16.58 31.55 46.43
C VAL A 669 17.85 32.17 45.83
N LEU A 670 18.57 33.03 46.57
CA LEU A 670 19.82 33.63 46.10
C LEU A 670 20.87 32.56 45.79
N THR A 671 21.00 31.56 46.65
CA THR A 671 21.95 30.44 46.46
C THR A 671 21.59 29.61 45.24
N PHE A 672 20.31 29.34 45.03
CA PHE A 672 19.80 28.64 43.85
C PHE A 672 20.04 29.43 42.55
N ILE A 673 19.85 30.76 42.58
CA ILE A 673 20.14 31.63 41.44
C ILE A 673 21.64 31.79 41.21
N LYS A 674 22.47 31.78 42.27
CA LYS A 674 23.93 31.77 42.15
C LYS A 674 24.39 30.51 41.40
N GLU A 675 23.94 29.33 41.83
CA GLU A 675 24.26 28.06 41.17
C GLU A 675 23.81 28.05 39.70
N TYR A 676 22.64 28.63 39.40
CA TYR A 676 22.20 28.83 38.02
C TYR A 676 23.18 29.66 37.20
N LEU A 677 23.58 30.83 37.73
CA LEU A 677 24.47 31.75 37.03
C LEU A 677 25.85 31.11 36.83
N GLU A 678 26.38 30.39 37.82
CA GLU A 678 27.64 29.63 37.72
C GLU A 678 27.56 28.56 36.61
N SER A 679 26.42 27.89 36.47
CA SER A 679 26.21 26.88 35.42
C SER A 679 26.25 27.44 33.99
N LEU A 680 26.05 28.75 33.81
CA LEU A 680 26.08 29.40 32.49
C LEU A 680 27.51 29.55 31.93
N GLY A 681 28.57 29.23 32.69
CA GLY A 681 29.97 29.38 32.26
C GLY A 681 30.48 28.38 31.20
N GLY A 682 29.72 27.33 30.87
CA GLY A 682 30.15 26.25 29.97
C GLY A 682 30.21 26.60 28.46
N GLU A 683 30.90 25.78 27.67
CA GLU A 683 30.87 25.88 26.20
C GLU A 683 29.47 25.55 25.66
N GLY A 684 28.89 26.44 24.85
CA GLY A 684 27.57 26.26 24.23
C GLY A 684 26.40 27.01 24.89
N THR A 685 26.63 27.79 25.95
CA THR A 685 25.59 28.58 26.62
C THR A 685 25.35 29.94 25.94
N ILE A 686 24.13 30.47 26.07
CA ILE A 686 23.70 31.76 25.48
C ILE A 686 24.26 32.97 26.26
N PHE A 687 24.84 32.75 27.44
CA PHE A 687 25.37 33.79 28.33
C PHE A 687 26.67 33.30 28.94
N LYS A 688 27.71 34.14 28.99
CA LYS A 688 28.98 33.81 29.66
C LYS A 688 29.22 34.75 30.82
N ILE A 689 29.49 34.16 31.98
CA ILE A 689 29.78 34.88 33.22
C ILE A 689 31.26 34.67 33.55
N SER A 690 31.98 35.77 33.80
CA SER A 690 33.41 35.77 34.09
C SER A 690 33.74 35.62 35.57
N GLU A 691 32.93 36.20 36.45
CA GLU A 691 33.13 36.17 37.89
C GLU A 691 31.80 36.46 38.60
N ILE A 692 31.54 35.81 39.74
CA ILE A 692 30.37 36.07 40.59
C ILE A 692 30.86 36.40 41.99
N LYS A 693 30.50 37.59 42.49
CA LYS A 693 30.79 38.06 43.83
C LYS A 693 29.50 38.17 44.63
N LEU A 694 29.57 37.77 45.90
CA LEU A 694 28.49 37.96 46.85
C LEU A 694 28.83 39.18 47.69
N ASP A 695 27.85 40.05 47.86
CA ASP A 695 28.01 41.28 48.60
C ASP A 695 26.85 41.46 49.57
N LYS A 696 27.12 42.06 50.72
CA LYS A 696 26.14 42.33 51.78
C LYS A 696 26.33 43.76 52.23
N ILE A 697 25.28 44.54 52.11
CA ILE A 697 25.31 45.95 52.50
C ILE A 697 24.14 46.24 53.44
N GLU A 698 24.40 47.04 54.47
CA GLU A 698 23.36 47.61 55.31
C GLU A 698 22.96 48.98 54.74
N ARG A 699 21.68 49.12 54.38
CA ARG A 699 21.16 50.37 53.81
C ARG A 699 20.20 51.00 54.82
N LYS A 700 20.49 52.23 55.23
CA LYS A 700 19.58 53.03 56.06
C LYS A 700 18.50 53.62 55.15
N ILE A 701 17.27 53.13 55.28
CA ILE A 701 16.10 53.63 54.56
C ILE A 701 15.02 53.92 55.61
N ASP A 702 14.46 55.13 55.62
CA ASP A 702 13.40 55.53 56.55
C ASP A 702 13.71 55.28 58.05
N ASN A 703 14.95 55.56 58.49
CA ASN A 703 15.46 55.30 59.85
C ASN A 703 15.54 53.82 60.29
N GLU A 704 15.24 52.84 59.43
CA GLU A 704 15.48 51.42 59.67
C GLU A 704 16.75 50.94 58.96
N VAL A 705 17.54 50.09 59.63
CA VAL A 705 18.69 49.41 59.03
C VAL A 705 18.19 48.17 58.30
N ILE A 706 18.24 48.21 56.97
CA ILE A 706 17.78 47.10 56.12
C ILE A 706 18.99 46.32 55.62
N LYS A 707 18.97 44.99 55.82
CA LYS A 707 19.95 44.06 55.25
C LYS A 707 19.66 43.86 53.76
N VAL A 708 20.64 44.16 52.92
CA VAL A 708 20.58 43.94 51.46
C VAL A 708 21.63 42.91 51.08
N TYR A 709 21.19 41.81 50.47
CA TYR A 709 22.08 40.79 49.92
C TYR A 709 22.14 40.94 48.41
N ARG A 710 23.34 40.82 47.83
CA ARG A 710 23.57 41.06 46.40
C ARG A 710 24.38 39.94 45.77
N ILE A 711 24.00 39.59 44.55
CA ILE A 711 24.84 38.83 43.62
C ILE A 711 25.33 39.80 42.56
N VAL A 712 26.64 40.00 42.49
CA VAL A 712 27.31 40.91 41.57
C VAL A 712 28.10 40.10 40.55
N SER A 713 27.82 40.29 39.27
CA SER A 713 28.50 39.64 38.16
C SER A 713 29.02 40.70 37.19
N PRO A 714 30.27 41.17 37.36
CA PRO A 714 30.85 42.17 36.47
C PRO A 714 31.18 41.55 35.10
N LYS A 715 31.06 42.36 34.04
CA LYS A 715 31.45 42.00 32.65
C LYS A 715 30.78 40.74 32.08
N MET A 716 29.52 40.52 32.43
CA MET A 716 28.70 39.45 31.85
C MET A 716 28.54 39.63 30.33
N ARG A 717 28.82 38.59 29.55
CA ARG A 717 28.67 38.57 28.08
C ARG A 717 27.34 37.96 27.68
N LEU A 718 26.62 38.64 26.80
CA LEU A 718 25.34 38.18 26.26
C LEU A 718 25.49 37.77 24.79
N ALA A 719 24.87 36.65 24.39
CA ALA A 719 24.76 36.29 22.98
C ALA A 719 23.83 37.25 22.22
N PRO A 720 24.05 37.48 20.91
CA PRO A 720 25.09 36.87 20.08
C PRO A 720 26.47 37.48 20.38
N PHE A 721 27.46 36.62 20.62
CA PHE A 721 28.76 37.03 21.17
C PHE A 721 29.58 37.87 20.17
N GLU A 722 29.25 37.76 18.87
CA GLU A 722 29.87 38.55 17.80
C GLU A 722 29.62 40.05 17.96
N TYR A 723 28.50 40.43 18.60
CA TYR A 723 28.16 41.84 18.83
C TYR A 723 28.86 42.47 20.04
N GLY A 724 29.73 41.73 20.73
CA GLY A 724 30.57 42.25 21.82
C GLY A 724 29.76 42.86 22.98
N ILE A 725 28.58 42.30 23.29
CA ILE A 725 27.67 42.83 24.32
C ILE A 725 28.22 42.47 25.71
N LEU A 726 28.63 43.48 26.47
CA LEU A 726 29.06 43.36 27.87
C LEU A 726 28.13 44.16 28.77
N GLN A 727 27.78 43.59 29.91
CA GLN A 727 27.04 44.27 30.96
C GLN A 727 27.55 43.92 32.35
N ASP A 728 27.37 44.82 33.30
CA ASP A 728 27.43 44.49 34.72
C ASP A 728 26.04 44.11 35.20
N PHE A 729 25.91 42.98 35.89
CA PHE A 729 24.66 42.47 36.43
C PHE A 729 24.70 42.44 37.95
N VAL A 730 23.66 42.98 38.59
CA VAL A 730 23.46 42.90 40.03
C VAL A 730 22.04 42.44 40.31
N LEU A 731 21.89 41.38 41.11
CA LEU A 731 20.62 40.98 41.69
C LEU A 731 20.62 41.35 43.16
N GLU A 732 19.74 42.28 43.56
CA GLU A 732 19.56 42.68 44.94
C GLU A 732 18.34 42.00 45.56
N ALA A 733 18.49 41.50 46.77
CA ALA A 733 17.43 41.04 47.64
C ALA A 733 17.31 42.01 48.83
N VAL A 734 16.18 42.71 48.91
CA VAL A 734 15.90 43.74 49.92
C VAL A 734 14.79 43.25 50.84
N SER A 735 15.13 42.99 52.12
CA SER A 735 14.13 42.63 53.13
C SER A 735 13.40 43.88 53.64
N ARG A 736 12.06 43.85 53.66
CA ARG A 736 11.24 44.88 54.29
C ARG A 736 10.08 44.21 55.02
N LYS A 737 9.98 44.44 56.34
CA LYS A 737 8.89 43.90 57.19
C LYS A 737 8.73 42.37 57.07
N GLY A 738 9.83 41.62 57.10
CA GLY A 738 9.82 40.14 57.07
C GLY A 738 9.57 39.52 55.68
N ARG A 739 9.55 40.33 54.62
CA ARG A 739 9.47 39.85 53.23
C ARG A 739 10.59 40.45 52.40
N THR A 740 11.23 39.60 51.63
CA THR A 740 12.30 40.01 50.73
C THR A 740 11.80 40.16 49.30
N SER A 741 12.05 41.33 48.71
CA SER A 741 11.80 41.61 47.30
C SER A 741 13.09 41.60 46.50
N PHE A 742 13.01 41.27 45.21
CA PHE A 742 14.18 41.13 44.35
C PHE A 742 14.17 42.20 43.25
N THR A 743 15.29 42.89 43.07
CA THR A 743 15.48 43.89 42.01
C THR A 743 16.74 43.60 41.23
N ILE A 744 16.64 43.62 39.91
CA ILE A 744 17.79 43.45 39.02
C ILE A 744 18.26 44.83 38.57
N TYR A 745 19.55 45.05 38.63
CA TYR A 745 20.24 46.18 38.04
C TYR A 745 21.17 45.64 36.95
N THR A 746 21.03 46.15 35.74
CA THR A 746 22.00 45.87 34.66
C THR A 746 22.52 47.17 34.09
N TYR A 747 23.84 47.23 33.89
CA TYR A 747 24.51 48.36 33.30
C TYR A 747 25.25 47.93 32.05
N ARG A 748 24.94 48.56 30.91
CA ARG A 748 25.56 48.25 29.62
C ARG A 748 26.96 48.85 29.56
N VAL A 749 27.98 47.99 29.47
CA VAL A 749 29.40 48.37 29.32
C VAL A 749 29.77 48.52 27.85
N SER A 750 29.33 47.59 26.98
CA SER A 750 29.55 47.65 25.53
C SER A 750 28.45 46.96 24.72
N GLY A 751 28.38 47.27 23.42
CA GLY A 751 27.39 46.71 22.48
C GLY A 751 26.23 47.66 22.14
N LEU A 752 25.54 47.39 21.03
CA LEU A 752 24.39 48.17 20.55
C LEU A 752 23.21 48.07 21.52
N ARG A 753 22.53 49.20 21.78
CA ARG A 753 21.45 49.29 22.78
C ARG A 753 20.29 48.35 22.47
N ASP A 754 19.82 48.31 21.23
CA ASP A 754 18.66 47.51 20.86
C ASP A 754 18.97 46.00 20.91
N THR A 755 20.19 45.61 20.55
CA THR A 755 20.66 44.22 20.65
C THR A 755 20.82 43.83 22.11
N TRP A 756 21.39 44.71 22.95
CA TRP A 756 21.48 44.52 24.41
C TRP A 756 20.10 44.33 25.05
N ILE A 757 19.10 45.15 24.68
CA ILE A 757 17.71 45.00 25.16
C ILE A 757 17.15 43.63 24.80
N LYS A 758 17.23 43.22 23.53
CA LYS A 758 16.72 41.90 23.07
C LYS A 758 17.40 40.74 23.77
N SER A 759 18.72 40.77 23.90
CA SER A 759 19.49 39.73 24.59
C SER A 759 19.14 39.67 26.08
N ASN A 760 18.93 40.81 26.72
CA ASN A 760 18.46 40.86 28.11
C ASN A 760 17.01 40.40 28.27
N GLU A 761 16.11 40.65 27.33
CA GLU A 761 14.75 40.09 27.40
C GLU A 761 14.76 38.55 27.46
N ILE A 762 15.68 37.91 26.70
CA ILE A 762 15.88 36.46 26.73
C ILE A 762 16.49 36.04 28.09
N PHE A 763 17.51 36.75 28.55
CA PHE A 763 18.14 36.48 29.85
C PHE A 763 17.16 36.60 31.02
N LEU A 764 16.41 37.70 31.09
CA LEU A 764 15.39 37.95 32.12
C LEU A 764 14.28 36.90 32.07
N LYS A 765 13.89 36.45 30.87
CA LYS A 765 12.92 35.36 30.72
C LYS A 765 13.45 34.05 31.33
N ASN A 766 14.72 33.72 31.10
CA ASN A 766 15.35 32.52 31.65
C ASN A 766 15.56 32.64 33.17
N LEU A 767 16.02 33.79 33.65
CA LEU A 767 16.19 34.05 35.08
C LEU A 767 14.83 33.98 35.82
N ARG A 768 13.78 34.60 35.26
CA ARG A 768 12.42 34.51 35.79
C ARG A 768 11.91 33.07 35.85
N LYS A 769 12.26 32.23 34.86
CA LYS A 769 11.92 30.80 34.87
C LYS A 769 12.52 30.11 36.11
N GLN A 770 13.74 30.47 36.53
CA GLN A 770 14.36 29.90 37.73
C GLN A 770 13.61 30.27 39.02
N PHE A 771 13.19 31.53 39.17
CA PHE A 771 12.32 31.94 40.29
C PHE A 771 10.99 31.17 40.33
N LEU A 772 10.44 30.82 39.17
CA LEU A 772 9.24 29.98 39.09
C LEU A 772 9.56 28.52 39.45
N ILE A 773 10.66 27.96 38.95
CA ILE A 773 11.11 26.59 39.27
C ILE A 773 11.27 26.43 40.78
N TRP A 774 11.85 27.42 41.47
CA TRP A 774 11.99 27.42 42.93
C TRP A 774 10.66 27.12 43.65
N ARG A 775 9.56 27.76 43.23
CA ARG A 775 8.22 27.54 43.84
C ARG A 775 7.68 26.14 43.64
N PHE A 776 8.10 25.43 42.58
CA PHE A 776 7.66 24.07 42.29
C PHE A 776 8.61 23.01 42.87
N MET A 777 9.72 23.40 43.49
CA MET A 777 10.64 22.45 44.12
C MET A 777 10.03 21.82 45.39
N LYS A 778 10.39 20.57 45.63
CA LYS A 778 9.96 19.85 46.84
C LYS A 778 10.48 20.57 48.08
N VAL A 779 9.69 20.57 49.16
CA VAL A 779 10.04 21.24 50.43
C VAL A 779 11.42 20.83 50.96
N GLN A 780 11.77 19.55 50.85
CA GLN A 780 13.07 19.03 51.28
C GLN A 780 14.24 19.65 50.50
N GLN A 781 14.09 19.86 49.20
CA GLN A 781 15.12 20.49 48.37
C GLN A 781 15.26 21.98 48.66
N ARG A 782 14.14 22.68 48.89
CA ARG A 782 14.18 24.11 49.28
C ARG A 782 14.93 24.29 50.60
N ARG A 783 14.69 23.43 51.59
CA ARG A 783 15.44 23.44 52.85
C ARG A 783 16.94 23.24 52.67
N GLU A 784 17.38 22.30 51.84
CA GLU A 784 18.82 22.12 51.57
C GLU A 784 19.47 23.39 50.99
N TYR A 785 18.76 24.12 50.12
CA TYR A 785 19.24 25.39 49.58
C TYR A 785 19.17 26.53 50.59
N GLU A 786 18.15 26.56 51.45
CA GLU A 786 18.03 27.51 52.57
C GLU A 786 19.19 27.34 53.55
N ASP A 787 19.51 26.10 53.95
CA ASP A 787 20.63 25.79 54.83
C ASP A 787 21.99 26.13 54.18
N LYS A 788 22.15 25.79 52.90
CA LYS A 788 23.35 26.20 52.13
C LYS A 788 23.48 27.72 52.07
N GLY A 789 22.38 28.43 51.80
CA GLY A 789 22.37 29.89 51.72
C GLY A 789 22.63 30.56 53.06
N PHE A 790 22.07 30.03 54.13
CA PHE A 790 22.34 30.48 55.49
C PHE A 790 23.85 30.40 55.80
N ASN A 791 24.49 29.26 55.54
CA ASN A 791 25.94 29.10 55.73
C ASN A 791 26.78 29.99 54.80
N LEU A 792 26.39 30.13 53.53
CA LEU A 792 27.12 30.90 52.53
C LEU A 792 27.13 32.41 52.85
N PHE A 793 26.00 32.95 53.27
CA PHE A 793 25.84 34.38 53.55
C PHE A 793 26.16 34.77 55.00
N ILE A 794 26.17 33.83 55.96
CA ILE A 794 26.67 34.07 57.33
C ILE A 794 28.19 34.05 57.41
N ASN A 795 28.88 33.25 56.59
CA ASN A 795 30.35 33.31 56.55
C ASN A 795 30.89 34.67 56.08
N LEU A 796 30.04 35.52 55.46
CA LEU A 796 30.35 36.92 55.18
C LEU A 796 30.26 37.83 56.42
N GLU A 797 29.65 37.40 57.53
CA GLU A 797 29.59 38.12 58.81
C GLU A 797 30.90 38.01 59.63
N GLY A 798 31.78 37.06 59.29
CA GLY A 798 33.01 36.77 60.05
C GLY A 798 34.28 37.49 59.55
N GLY A 799 34.15 38.49 58.67
CA GLY A 799 35.27 39.06 57.91
C GLY A 799 35.52 40.55 58.13
N GLU A 800 35.65 41.01 59.37
CA GLU A 800 36.42 42.23 59.71
C GLU A 800 37.22 41.98 60.99
N LYS A 801 38.54 41.95 60.85
CA LYS A 801 39.51 42.28 61.89
C LYS A 801 40.58 43.18 61.29
#